data_AF-G0R6K1-F1
#
_entry.id   AF-G0R6K1-F1
#
_cell.length_a   1.000
_cell.length_b   1.000
_cell.length_c   1.000
_cell.angle_alpha   90.00
_cell.angle_beta   90.00
_cell.angle_gamma   90.00
#
_symmetry.space_group_name_H-M   'P 1'
#
loop_
_entity.id
_entity.type
_entity.pdbx_description
1 polymer ?
#
loop_
_entity_poly.entity_id
_entity_poly.type
_entity_poly.pdbx_seq_one_letter_code
_entity_poly.pdbx_strand_id
1 'polypeptide(L)'
;MENSDELFQENKQSIIYSGSRILQLDQLKCIVIRTSFDTLKGNLLRSIMFPLKPNQFSFQKQSMKFIIILGFNALIAFLITIPKFIELLDQQAILPVDVVIRILDLITISVPPALPTCLAFGVSFSLRRLKKQNIFCINPPKINACGKVKTVCFDKTGTLTEEGLSFKRIICYEKKELKEIEALNLIEMGNYIHRIIISACHTIENFNNELIGDPLDIEMFKYSGFYIAESGQNGQILVEKNTQKLKIQILKRFQFLAELQKASVIAEFEGNKYIFSKGSPEKIVQQCKQESIPHNYKEVLEQYTLSGYRVIGISFSEIQNFQEGEKRDYYEKNHVFAGFLIFENELKDVTKYHINLLNSQNIRSIMVTGDNPLTATYVAKQCDIIEFEQQSNILEYLNNECILNNKKFEIEKKLDQLDGKQLTVTGTFFKQYIEDNFNLRRFILKNTKVYARMTPDQKQNLISFIQQENENVHTFTGMCGDGANDCGALKEADMGISLSNTDTSIAAPFTSKVQNIACVHRLLREGRASLQTSFECFKYMALYSIIQCFTTTILYYQQSFPADKQFLMWDLFIILPLSFLLGMGKPSQKLKKQTPTCELISAEVIISIIGQSAIQLGVQLFTIGILVKQSWYMNTLDINKDSDGEINYDNLSGCYDSTALYWYLKNIYIYI
;
A
#
# COMPACT_ATOMS: atom_id res chain seq x y z
N MET A 1 -10.02 29.68 14.76
CA MET A 1 -9.62 28.95 13.54
C MET A 1 -10.53 27.75 13.28
N GLU A 2 -11.20 27.16 14.28
CA GLU A 2 -12.17 26.05 14.05
C GLU A 2 -13.42 26.49 13.26
N ASN A 3 -13.97 27.69 13.51
CA ASN A 3 -15.14 28.20 12.76
C ASN A 3 -14.90 28.45 11.25
N SER A 4 -13.64 28.59 10.79
CA SER A 4 -13.38 28.84 9.36
C SER A 4 -13.42 27.58 8.51
N ASP A 5 -13.12 26.40 9.08
CA ASP A 5 -13.17 25.15 8.35
C ASP A 5 -14.61 24.61 8.22
N GLU A 6 -15.51 24.93 9.17
CA GLU A 6 -16.94 24.60 9.09
C GLU A 6 -17.66 25.39 7.97
N LEU A 7 -17.43 26.70 7.87
CA LEU A 7 -17.94 27.54 6.76
C LEU A 7 -17.42 27.10 5.38
N PHE A 8 -16.23 26.48 5.34
CA PHE A 8 -15.64 25.91 4.12
C PHE A 8 -16.36 24.63 3.68
N GLN A 9 -16.91 23.85 4.61
CA GLN A 9 -17.67 22.65 4.28
C GLN A 9 -19.05 22.98 3.69
N GLU A 10 -19.69 24.07 4.14
CA GLU A 10 -20.98 24.53 3.62
C GLU A 10 -20.88 25.06 2.18
N ASN A 11 -19.75 25.67 1.79
CA ASN A 11 -19.56 26.32 0.48
C ASN A 11 -18.62 25.57 -0.49
N LYS A 12 -18.50 24.24 -0.39
CA LYS A 12 -17.60 23.42 -1.24
C LYS A 12 -17.74 23.67 -2.75
N GLN A 13 -18.93 24.05 -3.22
CA GLN A 13 -19.20 24.28 -4.64
C GLN A 13 -18.62 25.60 -5.18
N SER A 14 -18.28 26.54 -4.30
CA SER A 14 -17.77 27.87 -4.67
C SER A 14 -16.25 27.99 -4.58
N ILE A 15 -15.55 26.88 -4.32
CA ILE A 15 -14.11 26.86 -4.05
C ILE A 15 -13.38 26.10 -5.16
N ILE A 16 -12.36 26.73 -5.74
CA ILE A 16 -11.46 26.10 -6.71
C ILE A 16 -10.16 25.73 -6.01
N TYR A 17 -9.78 24.46 -6.10
CA TYR A 17 -8.56 23.94 -5.48
C TYR A 17 -7.35 24.07 -6.40
N SER A 18 -6.18 24.32 -5.80
CA SER A 18 -4.90 24.32 -6.52
C SER A 18 -4.65 22.99 -7.23
N GLY A 19 -4.40 23.03 -8.54
CA GLY A 19 -4.25 21.85 -9.41
C GLY A 19 -5.50 21.48 -10.22
N SER A 20 -6.63 22.17 -10.03
CA SER A 20 -7.83 21.98 -10.84
C SER A 20 -7.65 22.59 -12.24
N ARG A 21 -8.19 21.92 -13.27
CA ARG A 21 -8.25 22.45 -14.64
C ARG A 21 -9.66 22.95 -14.93
N ILE A 22 -9.78 24.23 -15.27
CA ILE A 22 -11.05 24.81 -15.71
C ILE A 22 -11.22 24.44 -17.19
N LEU A 23 -12.33 23.77 -17.52
CA LEU A 23 -12.57 23.25 -18.86
C LEU A 23 -13.31 24.25 -19.76
N GLN A 24 -14.24 25.03 -19.20
CA GLN A 24 -15.12 25.92 -19.97
C GLN A 24 -15.53 27.10 -19.10
N LEU A 25 -15.17 28.31 -19.53
CA LEU A 25 -15.58 29.62 -18.98
C LEU A 25 -14.92 30.73 -19.82
N ASP A 26 -15.68 31.74 -20.23
CA ASP A 26 -15.12 32.89 -20.95
C ASP A 26 -14.38 33.84 -20.01
N GLN A 27 -14.94 34.13 -18.82
CA GLN A 27 -14.30 34.94 -17.78
C GLN A 27 -14.76 34.49 -16.39
N LEU A 28 -13.79 34.22 -15.51
CA LEU A 28 -14.04 33.87 -14.11
C LEU A 28 -13.23 34.79 -13.19
N LYS A 29 -13.89 35.42 -12.23
CA LYS A 29 -13.24 36.20 -11.15
C LYS A 29 -13.28 35.40 -9.87
N CYS A 30 -12.13 35.18 -9.26
CA CYS A 30 -11.98 34.44 -8.00
C CYS A 30 -11.17 35.24 -6.98
N ILE A 31 -11.38 34.96 -5.70
CA ILE A 31 -10.55 35.47 -4.60
C ILE A 31 -9.63 34.34 -4.14
N VAL A 32 -8.34 34.64 -4.03
CA VAL A 32 -7.36 33.67 -3.53
C VAL A 32 -7.44 33.62 -2.01
N ILE A 33 -7.72 32.43 -1.45
CA ILE A 33 -7.89 32.25 0.00
C ILE A 33 -6.61 31.73 0.67
N ARG A 34 -5.87 30.81 0.02
CA ARG A 34 -4.61 30.23 0.53
C ARG A 34 -3.56 30.16 -0.58
N THR A 35 -2.28 30.30 -0.23
CA THR A 35 -1.15 30.23 -1.16
C THR A 35 -0.06 29.29 -0.64
N SER A 36 0.82 28.80 -1.52
CA SER A 36 1.97 27.97 -1.16
C SER A 36 1.61 26.73 -0.31
N PHE A 37 2.41 26.42 0.73
CA PHE A 37 2.26 25.28 1.62
C PHE A 37 0.95 25.27 2.42
N ASP A 38 0.26 26.39 2.56
CA ASP A 38 -1.04 26.43 3.26
C ASP A 38 -2.22 25.97 2.38
N THR A 39 -2.01 25.85 1.06
CA THR A 39 -2.98 25.20 0.17
C THR A 39 -3.09 23.71 0.50
N LEU A 40 -4.21 23.06 0.14
CA LEU A 40 -4.37 21.60 0.33
C LEU A 40 -3.23 20.80 -0.31
N LYS A 41 -2.88 21.12 -1.57
CA LYS A 41 -1.75 20.51 -2.30
C LYS A 41 -0.41 20.80 -1.62
N GLY A 42 -0.22 22.04 -1.15
CA GLY A 42 0.96 22.45 -0.41
C GLY A 42 1.14 21.70 0.91
N ASN A 43 0.08 21.57 1.71
CA ASN A 43 0.12 20.86 2.98
C ASN A 43 0.43 19.37 2.78
N LEU A 44 -0.12 18.76 1.73
CA LEU A 44 0.23 17.40 1.32
C LEU A 44 1.74 17.30 1.05
N LEU A 45 2.31 18.17 0.21
CA LEU A 45 3.75 18.21 -0.09
C LEU A 45 4.61 18.45 1.16
N ARG A 46 4.23 19.39 2.03
CA ARG A 46 4.94 19.66 3.29
C ARG A 46 4.99 18.41 4.16
N SER A 47 3.88 17.69 4.25
CA SER A 47 3.84 16.44 5.01
C SER A 47 4.76 15.37 4.41
N ILE A 48 4.89 15.30 3.08
CA ILE A 48 5.78 14.35 2.38
C ILE A 48 7.24 14.67 2.68
N MET A 49 7.63 15.95 2.62
CA MET A 49 9.00 16.38 2.88
C MET A 49 9.39 16.26 4.37
N PHE A 50 8.44 16.45 5.28
CA PHE A 50 8.65 16.38 6.73
C PHE A 50 7.74 15.32 7.36
N PRO A 51 8.07 14.01 7.21
CA PRO A 51 7.28 12.95 7.82
C PRO A 51 7.36 13.01 9.34
N LEU A 52 6.21 12.96 10.00
CA LEU A 52 6.08 13.07 11.47
C LEU A 52 6.60 11.84 12.23
N LYS A 53 6.78 10.70 11.56
CA LYS A 53 7.33 9.47 12.17
C LYS A 53 8.64 9.07 11.48
N PRO A 54 9.74 8.87 12.22
CA PRO A 54 10.96 8.32 11.66
C PRO A 54 10.71 6.88 11.17
N ASN A 55 11.38 6.47 10.07
CA ASN A 55 11.35 5.10 9.57
C ASN A 55 11.67 4.13 10.72
N GLN A 56 10.67 3.41 11.23
CA GLN A 56 10.78 2.55 12.41
C GLN A 56 11.47 1.21 12.14
N PHE A 57 12.17 1.06 11.01
CA PHE A 57 12.87 -0.18 10.72
C PHE A 57 14.07 -0.31 11.66
N SER A 58 13.89 -1.13 12.69
CA SER A 58 14.85 -1.41 13.76
C SER A 58 16.18 -1.97 13.25
N PHE A 59 16.28 -2.38 11.99
CA PHE A 59 17.45 -3.06 11.43
C PHE A 59 18.74 -2.23 11.51
N GLN A 60 18.70 -0.92 11.25
CA GLN A 60 19.89 -0.06 11.44
C GLN A 60 20.24 0.12 12.92
N LYS A 61 19.24 0.24 13.79
CA LYS A 61 19.46 0.30 15.25
C LYS A 61 20.02 -1.04 15.78
N GLN A 62 19.54 -2.14 15.24
CA GLN A 62 19.98 -3.50 15.56
C GLN A 62 21.39 -3.78 15.01
N SER A 63 21.73 -3.30 13.81
CA SER A 63 23.09 -3.41 13.28
C SER A 63 24.08 -2.65 14.15
N MET A 64 23.72 -1.47 14.66
CA MET A 64 24.56 -0.74 15.62
C MET A 64 24.75 -1.50 16.94
N LYS A 65 23.68 -2.09 17.50
CA LYS A 65 23.79 -2.97 18.68
C LYS A 65 24.72 -4.16 18.41
N PHE A 66 24.69 -4.70 17.20
CA PHE A 66 25.55 -5.81 16.82
C PHE A 66 27.02 -5.39 16.64
N ILE A 67 27.28 -4.21 16.06
CA ILE A 67 28.64 -3.66 15.98
C ILE A 67 29.25 -3.53 17.39
N ILE A 68 28.46 -3.18 18.40
CA ILE A 68 28.91 -3.16 19.80
C ILE A 68 29.31 -4.58 20.26
N ILE A 69 28.54 -5.62 19.91
CA ILE A 69 28.87 -7.02 20.22
C ILE A 69 30.19 -7.43 19.55
N LEU A 70 30.41 -7.05 18.29
CA LEU A 70 31.69 -7.27 17.61
C LEU A 70 32.85 -6.51 18.29
N GLY A 71 32.60 -5.30 18.77
CA GLY A 71 33.57 -4.52 19.56
C GLY A 71 33.96 -5.21 20.88
N PHE A 72 33.01 -5.87 21.56
CA PHE A 72 33.33 -6.70 22.73
C PHE A 72 34.21 -7.90 22.36
N ASN A 73 34.00 -8.53 21.21
CA ASN A 73 34.88 -9.60 20.73
C ASN A 73 36.31 -9.09 20.48
N ALA A 74 36.44 -7.91 19.85
CA ALA A 74 37.73 -7.25 19.65
C ALA A 74 38.46 -6.97 20.98
N LEU A 75 37.71 -6.52 22.00
CA LEU A 75 38.26 -6.26 23.33
C LEU A 75 38.77 -7.54 23.99
N ILE A 76 38.03 -8.65 23.89
CA ILE A 76 38.47 -9.96 24.43
C ILE A 76 39.74 -10.43 23.72
N ALA A 77 39.76 -10.37 22.38
CA ALA A 77 40.94 -10.68 21.58
C ALA A 77 42.16 -9.86 22.03
N PHE A 78 41.97 -8.54 22.22
CA PHE A 78 43.03 -7.67 22.71
C PHE A 78 43.56 -8.11 24.09
N LEU A 79 42.68 -8.31 25.07
CA LEU A 79 43.07 -8.74 26.42
C LEU A 79 43.88 -10.05 26.42
N ILE A 80 43.57 -11.00 25.52
CA ILE A 80 44.33 -12.24 25.36
C ILE A 80 45.73 -11.99 24.81
N THR A 81 45.90 -11.00 23.93
CA THR A 81 47.18 -10.70 23.27
C THR A 81 48.13 -9.80 24.09
N ILE A 82 47.62 -9.03 25.06
CA ILE A 82 48.42 -8.11 25.89
C ILE A 82 49.66 -8.77 26.54
N PRO A 83 49.56 -9.92 27.23
CA PRO A 83 50.72 -10.51 27.90
C PRO A 83 51.86 -10.79 26.92
N LYS A 84 51.52 -11.20 25.70
CA LYS A 84 52.48 -11.51 24.65
C LYS A 84 53.11 -10.26 24.05
N PHE A 85 52.34 -9.17 23.92
CA PHE A 85 52.89 -7.88 23.52
C PHE A 85 53.85 -7.30 24.57
N ILE A 86 53.58 -7.48 25.86
CA ILE A 86 54.50 -7.09 26.94
C ILE A 86 55.80 -7.88 26.82
N GLU A 87 55.72 -9.20 26.64
CA GLU A 87 56.91 -10.04 26.46
C GLU A 87 57.75 -9.63 25.24
N LEU A 88 57.09 -9.28 24.12
CA LEU A 88 57.78 -8.79 22.92
C LEU A 88 58.39 -7.40 23.09
N LEU A 89 57.78 -6.51 23.88
CA LEU A 89 58.36 -5.19 24.23
C LEU A 89 59.59 -5.35 25.12
N ASP A 90 59.53 -6.23 26.11
CA ASP A 90 60.65 -6.53 27.01
C ASP A 90 61.85 -7.13 26.24
N GLN A 91 61.57 -7.92 25.20
CA GLN A 91 62.57 -8.49 24.29
C GLN A 91 63.08 -7.51 23.23
N GLN A 92 62.61 -6.24 23.24
CA GLN A 92 62.88 -5.22 22.20
C GLN A 92 62.53 -5.67 20.77
N ALA A 93 61.58 -6.60 20.64
CA ALA A 93 61.19 -7.18 19.35
C ALA A 93 60.19 -6.34 18.56
N ILE A 94 59.48 -5.43 19.23
CA ILE A 94 58.51 -4.51 18.64
C ILE A 94 58.63 -3.14 19.31
N LEU A 95 58.29 -2.06 18.58
CA LEU A 95 58.23 -0.73 19.15
C LEU A 95 56.88 -0.52 19.87
N PRO A 96 56.80 0.36 20.89
CA PRO A 96 55.52 0.73 21.51
C PRO A 96 54.48 1.25 20.51
N VAL A 97 54.94 1.88 19.43
CA VAL A 97 54.08 2.36 18.33
C VAL A 97 53.41 1.18 17.60
N ASP A 98 54.13 0.08 17.39
CA ASP A 98 53.60 -1.10 16.72
C ASP A 98 52.48 -1.75 17.53
N VAL A 99 52.60 -1.79 18.86
CA VAL A 99 51.54 -2.28 19.74
C VAL A 99 50.26 -1.47 19.55
N VAL A 100 50.36 -0.14 19.49
CA VAL A 100 49.20 0.74 19.24
C VAL A 100 48.58 0.46 17.86
N ILE A 101 49.41 0.29 16.82
CA ILE A 101 48.92 -0.05 15.47
C ILE A 101 48.19 -1.40 15.49
N ARG A 102 48.74 -2.43 16.15
CA ARG A 102 48.12 -3.77 16.22
C ARG A 102 46.82 -3.80 17.02
N ILE A 103 46.67 -2.92 18.00
CA ILE A 103 45.40 -2.71 18.71
C ILE A 103 44.35 -2.13 17.76
N LEU A 104 44.74 -1.11 16.99
CA LEU A 104 43.87 -0.50 15.99
C LEU A 104 43.49 -1.53 14.91
N ASP A 105 44.41 -2.43 14.53
CA ASP A 105 44.13 -3.52 13.58
C ASP A 105 43.04 -4.48 14.09
N LEU A 106 43.06 -4.88 15.37
CA LEU A 106 42.00 -5.76 15.92
C LEU A 106 40.63 -5.09 15.88
N ILE A 107 40.57 -3.77 16.07
CA ILE A 107 39.33 -2.99 15.99
C ILE A 107 38.86 -2.90 14.53
N THR A 108 39.75 -2.60 13.58
CA THR A 108 39.40 -2.48 12.15
C THR A 108 39.00 -3.82 11.53
N ILE A 109 39.64 -4.92 11.93
CA ILE A 109 39.30 -6.29 11.51
C ILE A 109 37.92 -6.71 12.05
N SER A 110 37.58 -6.31 13.27
CA SER A 110 36.31 -6.71 13.89
C SER A 110 35.10 -6.02 13.29
N VAL A 111 35.27 -4.87 12.63
CA VAL A 111 34.17 -4.12 12.01
C VAL A 111 34.45 -3.94 10.51
N PRO A 112 33.85 -4.79 9.65
CA PRO A 112 34.13 -4.74 8.22
C PRO A 112 33.68 -3.41 7.61
N PRO A 113 34.55 -2.72 6.83
CA PRO A 113 34.18 -1.48 6.16
C PRO A 113 33.09 -1.71 5.10
N ALA A 114 32.97 -2.92 4.57
CA ALA A 114 31.96 -3.30 3.58
C ALA A 114 30.56 -3.57 4.19
N LEU A 115 30.43 -3.61 5.53
CA LEU A 115 29.17 -3.96 6.20
C LEU A 115 28.01 -3.05 5.78
N PRO A 116 28.12 -1.69 5.80
CA PRO A 116 27.01 -0.82 5.39
C PRO A 116 26.60 -1.02 3.93
N THR A 117 27.58 -1.23 3.05
CA THR A 117 27.36 -1.45 1.62
C THR A 117 26.63 -2.77 1.37
N CYS A 118 27.00 -3.84 2.08
CA CYS A 118 26.38 -5.15 1.89
C CYS A 118 24.93 -5.19 2.36
N LEU A 119 24.60 -4.42 3.40
CA LEU A 119 23.22 -4.24 3.83
C LEU A 119 22.37 -3.57 2.74
N ALA A 120 22.97 -2.69 1.93
CA ALA A 120 22.30 -2.00 0.84
C ALA A 120 22.14 -2.85 -0.44
N PHE A 121 22.90 -3.95 -0.62
CA PHE A 121 22.82 -4.78 -1.83
C PHE A 121 21.43 -5.41 -2.02
N GLY A 122 20.89 -6.06 -0.99
CA GLY A 122 19.58 -6.70 -1.06
C GLY A 122 18.48 -5.73 -1.50
N VAL A 123 18.47 -4.53 -0.90
CA VAL A 123 17.52 -3.45 -1.23
C VAL A 123 17.77 -2.91 -2.64
N SER A 124 19.02 -2.68 -3.03
CA SER A 124 19.38 -2.10 -4.34
C SER A 124 19.03 -3.01 -5.51
N PHE A 125 19.29 -4.31 -5.40
CA PHE A 125 18.92 -5.28 -6.42
C PHE A 125 17.39 -5.44 -6.51
N SER A 126 16.70 -5.46 -5.36
CA SER A 126 15.24 -5.51 -5.31
C SER A 126 14.61 -4.27 -5.96
N LEU A 127 15.17 -3.08 -5.72
CA LEU A 127 14.73 -1.83 -6.36
C LEU A 127 14.85 -1.91 -7.89
N ARG A 128 15.97 -2.43 -8.41
CA ARG A 128 16.17 -2.63 -9.87
C ARG A 128 15.16 -3.62 -10.44
N ARG A 129 14.83 -4.70 -9.72
CA ARG A 129 13.83 -5.70 -10.16
C ARG A 129 12.41 -5.17 -10.13
N LEU A 130 12.03 -4.44 -9.07
CA LEU A 130 10.73 -3.77 -8.96
C LEU A 130 10.53 -2.74 -10.08
N LYS A 131 11.56 -1.96 -10.40
CA LYS A 131 11.53 -1.02 -11.53
C LYS A 131 11.24 -1.71 -12.87
N LYS A 132 11.82 -2.90 -13.11
CA LYS A 132 11.51 -3.72 -14.31
C LYS A 132 10.07 -4.22 -14.34
N GLN A 133 9.40 -4.31 -13.19
CA GLN A 133 7.98 -4.68 -13.07
C GLN A 133 7.05 -3.47 -13.01
N ASN A 134 7.54 -2.27 -13.36
CA ASN A 134 6.81 -1.00 -13.31
C ASN A 134 6.33 -0.58 -11.91
N ILE A 135 7.04 -1.02 -10.87
CA ILE A 135 6.84 -0.59 -9.48
C ILE A 135 8.01 0.30 -9.08
N PHE A 136 7.71 1.56 -8.78
CA PHE A 136 8.69 2.57 -8.38
C PHE A 136 8.66 2.71 -6.86
N CYS A 137 9.83 2.86 -6.24
CA CYS A 137 9.95 3.03 -4.80
C CYS A 137 10.74 4.31 -4.51
N ILE A 138 10.19 5.16 -3.65
CA ILE A 138 10.81 6.43 -3.23
C ILE A 138 11.62 6.24 -1.93
N ASN A 139 11.22 5.30 -1.08
CA ASN A 139 11.86 5.02 0.21
C ASN A 139 12.38 3.56 0.26
N PRO A 140 13.60 3.27 -0.25
CA PRO A 140 14.12 1.90 -0.40
C PRO A 140 14.13 1.05 0.88
N PRO A 141 14.44 1.58 2.09
CA PRO A 141 14.34 0.82 3.33
C PRO A 141 12.97 0.16 3.58
N LYS A 142 11.86 0.75 3.09
CA LYS A 142 10.51 0.16 3.24
C LYS A 142 10.34 -1.15 2.45
N ILE A 143 11.21 -1.45 1.47
CA ILE A 143 11.19 -2.75 0.75
C ILE A 143 11.34 -3.91 1.73
N ASN A 144 12.23 -3.78 2.71
CA ASN A 144 12.45 -4.81 3.73
C ASN A 144 11.25 -4.97 4.67
N ALA A 145 10.55 -3.88 5.00
CA ALA A 145 9.32 -3.92 5.79
C ALA A 145 8.19 -4.68 5.08
N CYS A 146 8.11 -4.59 3.75
CA CYS A 146 7.16 -5.35 2.94
C CYS A 146 7.29 -6.87 3.12
N GLY A 147 8.48 -7.37 3.50
CA GLY A 147 8.69 -8.79 3.77
C GLY A 147 7.89 -9.32 4.96
N LYS A 148 7.38 -8.44 5.81
CA LYS A 148 6.75 -8.75 7.09
C LYS A 148 5.27 -8.44 7.18
N VAL A 149 4.75 -7.75 6.17
CA VAL A 149 3.34 -7.38 6.11
C VAL A 149 2.46 -8.62 6.19
N LYS A 150 1.52 -8.60 7.13
CA LYS A 150 0.52 -9.67 7.35
C LYS A 150 -0.91 -9.18 7.12
N THR A 151 -1.14 -7.88 7.16
CA THR A 151 -2.45 -7.28 6.93
C THR A 151 -2.32 -6.24 5.83
N VAL A 152 -3.18 -6.31 4.81
CA VAL A 152 -3.23 -5.34 3.72
C VAL A 152 -4.64 -4.76 3.65
N CYS A 153 -4.70 -3.45 3.77
CA CYS A 153 -5.91 -2.66 3.55
C CYS A 153 -5.98 -2.24 2.08
N PHE A 154 -7.18 -2.32 1.51
CA PHE A 154 -7.47 -1.94 0.13
C PHE A 154 -8.55 -0.88 0.11
N ASP A 155 -8.33 0.21 -0.61
CA ASP A 155 -9.44 1.04 -1.04
C ASP A 155 -10.33 0.28 -2.04
N LYS A 156 -11.61 0.65 -2.13
CA LYS A 156 -12.56 -0.04 -3.01
C LYS A 156 -12.54 0.55 -4.42
N THR A 157 -12.85 1.84 -4.54
CA THR A 157 -13.18 2.48 -5.82
C THR A 157 -11.90 2.83 -6.56
N GLY A 158 -11.75 2.39 -7.81
CA GLY A 158 -10.53 2.58 -8.60
C GLY A 158 -9.34 1.69 -8.19
N THR A 159 -9.36 1.10 -6.99
CA THR A 159 -8.38 0.10 -6.54
C THR A 159 -8.82 -1.35 -6.79
N LEU A 160 -9.93 -1.79 -6.16
CA LEU A 160 -10.47 -3.15 -6.32
C LEU A 160 -11.47 -3.22 -7.49
N THR A 161 -12.25 -2.16 -7.66
CA THR A 161 -13.20 -1.96 -8.74
C THR A 161 -12.62 -1.02 -9.79
N GLU A 162 -13.22 -0.97 -10.97
CA GLU A 162 -12.90 0.04 -11.98
C GLU A 162 -13.20 1.46 -11.47
N GLU A 163 -12.58 2.45 -12.13
CA GLU A 163 -12.83 3.87 -11.87
C GLU A 163 -14.20 4.26 -12.46
N GLY A 164 -15.22 4.34 -11.61
CA GLY A 164 -16.57 4.75 -12.01
C GLY A 164 -17.62 3.65 -11.81
N LEU A 165 -18.81 3.89 -12.36
CA LEU A 165 -19.98 3.02 -12.27
C LEU A 165 -20.35 2.54 -13.66
N SER A 166 -20.44 1.23 -13.86
CA SER A 166 -20.85 0.62 -15.13
C SER A 166 -22.36 0.54 -15.21
N PHE A 167 -22.96 0.98 -16.32
CA PHE A 167 -24.40 0.89 -16.52
C PHE A 167 -24.78 -0.51 -16.99
N LYS A 168 -25.40 -1.30 -16.11
CA LYS A 168 -25.59 -2.74 -16.34
C LYS A 168 -26.95 -3.06 -16.97
N ARG A 169 -28.01 -2.45 -16.45
CA ARG A 169 -29.39 -2.76 -16.85
C ARG A 169 -30.37 -1.66 -16.50
N ILE A 170 -31.50 -1.70 -17.17
CA ILE A 170 -32.67 -0.89 -16.87
C ILE A 170 -33.84 -1.78 -16.47
N ILE A 171 -34.59 -1.34 -15.47
CA ILE A 171 -35.87 -1.93 -15.09
C ILE A 171 -36.94 -0.97 -15.59
N CYS A 172 -37.58 -1.34 -16.71
CA CYS A 172 -38.64 -0.56 -17.33
C CYS A 172 -39.98 -0.87 -16.67
N TYR A 173 -40.67 0.15 -16.18
CA TYR A 173 -42.06 0.06 -15.76
C TYR A 173 -42.99 0.45 -16.90
N GLU A 174 -43.80 -0.51 -17.33
CA GLU A 174 -44.75 -0.36 -18.43
C GLU A 174 -45.97 -1.24 -18.21
N LYS A 175 -47.17 -0.77 -18.57
CA LYS A 175 -48.41 -1.59 -18.53
C LYS A 175 -48.62 -2.33 -17.19
N LYS A 176 -48.17 -1.74 -16.08
CA LYS A 176 -48.17 -2.29 -14.71
C LYS A 176 -47.24 -3.49 -14.47
N GLU A 177 -46.28 -3.74 -15.37
CA GLU A 177 -45.24 -4.75 -15.20
C GLU A 177 -43.85 -4.09 -15.17
N LEU A 178 -42.93 -4.68 -14.39
CA LEU A 178 -41.52 -4.34 -14.41
C LEU A 178 -40.78 -5.34 -15.30
N LYS A 179 -40.15 -4.83 -16.36
CA LYS A 179 -39.33 -5.61 -17.29
C LYS A 179 -37.88 -5.27 -17.12
N GLU A 180 -37.05 -6.29 -16.96
CA GLU A 180 -35.61 -6.14 -16.84
C GLU A 180 -34.95 -6.31 -18.20
N ILE A 181 -34.13 -5.33 -18.59
CA ILE A 181 -33.44 -5.29 -19.87
C ILE A 181 -31.97 -4.93 -19.62
N GLU A 182 -31.06 -5.75 -20.14
CA GLU A 182 -29.62 -5.47 -20.09
C GLU A 182 -29.27 -4.23 -20.91
N ALA A 183 -28.30 -3.45 -20.44
CA ALA A 183 -27.95 -2.18 -21.07
C ALA A 183 -27.51 -2.33 -22.53
N LEU A 184 -26.86 -3.45 -22.87
CA LEU A 184 -26.45 -3.79 -24.24
C LEU A 184 -27.64 -3.90 -25.21
N ASN A 185 -28.80 -4.36 -24.72
CA ASN A 185 -29.99 -4.60 -25.53
C ASN A 185 -30.89 -3.35 -25.66
N LEU A 186 -30.53 -2.22 -25.01
CA LEU A 186 -31.28 -0.96 -25.11
C LEU A 186 -31.35 -0.41 -26.55
N ILE A 187 -30.34 -0.70 -27.35
CA ILE A 187 -30.27 -0.21 -28.74
C ILE A 187 -31.36 -0.87 -29.59
N GLU A 188 -31.67 -2.15 -29.30
CA GLU A 188 -32.64 -2.99 -30.01
C GLU A 188 -34.10 -2.64 -29.69
N MET A 189 -34.35 -1.98 -28.56
CA MET A 189 -35.69 -1.59 -28.06
C MET A 189 -36.42 -0.52 -28.90
N GLY A 190 -35.82 0.00 -29.96
CA GLY A 190 -36.43 1.08 -30.77
C GLY A 190 -36.54 2.42 -30.01
N ASN A 191 -37.63 3.15 -30.21
CA ASN A 191 -37.87 4.51 -29.67
C ASN A 191 -38.68 4.45 -28.37
N TYR A 192 -38.12 3.81 -27.36
CA TYR A 192 -38.78 3.64 -26.08
C TYR A 192 -38.60 4.87 -25.17
N ILE A 193 -39.62 5.27 -24.39
CA ILE A 193 -39.57 6.49 -23.54
C ILE A 193 -38.36 6.47 -22.58
N HIS A 194 -38.00 5.29 -22.08
CA HIS A 194 -36.84 5.07 -21.22
C HIS A 194 -35.51 5.39 -21.91
N ARG A 195 -35.38 5.05 -23.19
CA ARG A 195 -34.19 5.34 -23.98
C ARG A 195 -34.06 6.85 -24.21
N ILE A 196 -35.19 7.53 -24.41
CA ILE A 196 -35.26 8.99 -24.55
C ILE A 196 -34.87 9.69 -23.25
N ILE A 197 -35.34 9.19 -22.09
CA ILE A 197 -34.94 9.72 -20.78
C ILE A 197 -33.43 9.64 -20.61
N ILE A 198 -32.82 8.49 -20.93
CA ILE A 198 -31.36 8.31 -20.86
C ILE A 198 -30.63 9.30 -21.77
N SER A 199 -31.11 9.48 -23.00
CA SER A 199 -30.46 10.35 -23.99
C SER A 199 -30.71 11.85 -23.77
N ALA A 200 -31.73 12.24 -23.01
CA ALA A 200 -32.09 13.65 -22.81
C ALA A 200 -31.70 14.17 -21.42
N CYS A 201 -31.83 13.34 -20.38
CA CYS A 201 -31.61 13.72 -19.00
C CYS A 201 -30.11 13.59 -18.65
N HIS A 202 -29.26 14.44 -19.21
CA HIS A 202 -27.82 14.46 -18.94
C HIS A 202 -27.24 15.88 -18.93
N THR A 203 -26.06 16.03 -18.31
CA THR A 203 -25.27 17.28 -18.34
C THR A 203 -24.18 17.29 -19.41
N ILE A 204 -24.04 16.20 -20.17
CA ILE A 204 -22.98 16.03 -21.18
C ILE A 204 -23.04 17.11 -22.26
N GLU A 205 -21.85 17.56 -22.65
CA GLU A 205 -21.56 18.40 -23.81
C GLU A 205 -20.51 17.70 -24.69
N ASN A 206 -20.49 18.04 -25.98
CA ASN A 206 -19.51 17.51 -26.93
C ASN A 206 -18.45 18.58 -27.20
N PHE A 207 -17.19 18.29 -26.88
CA PHE A 207 -16.06 19.19 -27.10
C PHE A 207 -14.96 18.45 -27.86
N ASN A 208 -14.62 18.92 -29.07
CA ASN A 208 -13.62 18.28 -29.94
C ASN A 208 -13.84 16.77 -30.17
N ASN A 209 -15.10 16.34 -30.34
CA ASN A 209 -15.52 14.93 -30.47
C ASN A 209 -15.32 14.07 -29.21
N GLU A 210 -15.02 14.67 -28.05
CA GLU A 210 -15.04 13.98 -26.76
C GLU A 210 -16.27 14.41 -25.94
N LEU A 211 -16.93 13.43 -25.32
CA LEU A 211 -18.06 13.68 -24.42
C LEU A 211 -17.52 14.12 -23.05
N ILE A 212 -17.84 15.36 -22.66
CA ILE A 212 -17.45 15.93 -21.36
C ILE A 212 -18.71 16.09 -20.51
N GLY A 213 -18.68 15.59 -19.28
CA GLY A 213 -19.81 15.64 -18.35
C GLY A 213 -19.59 14.79 -17.11
N ASP A 214 -20.65 14.57 -16.34
CA ASP A 214 -20.63 13.61 -15.23
C ASP A 214 -20.32 12.20 -15.77
N PRO A 215 -19.34 11.46 -15.20
CA PRO A 215 -19.01 10.10 -15.63
C PRO A 215 -20.21 9.15 -15.68
N LEU A 216 -21.16 9.29 -14.75
CA LEU A 216 -22.37 8.47 -14.71
C LEU A 216 -23.27 8.76 -15.92
N ASP A 217 -23.37 10.03 -16.30
CA ASP A 217 -24.15 10.47 -17.44
C ASP A 217 -23.52 9.98 -18.74
N ILE A 218 -22.19 10.13 -18.87
CA ILE A 218 -21.42 9.63 -20.01
C ILE A 218 -21.68 8.12 -20.19
N GLU A 219 -21.61 7.36 -19.11
CA GLU A 219 -21.79 5.91 -19.18
C GLU A 219 -23.20 5.53 -19.63
N MET A 220 -24.22 6.17 -19.05
CA MET A 220 -25.62 5.96 -19.44
C MET A 220 -25.85 6.34 -20.93
N PHE A 221 -25.30 7.48 -21.38
CA PHE A 221 -25.49 8.02 -22.71
C PHE A 221 -24.88 7.12 -23.81
N LYS A 222 -23.74 6.47 -23.55
CA LYS A 222 -23.14 5.50 -24.50
C LYS A 222 -24.12 4.40 -24.92
N TYR A 223 -24.90 3.88 -23.98
CA TYR A 223 -25.89 2.81 -24.25
C TYR A 223 -27.19 3.34 -24.88
N SER A 224 -27.38 4.65 -24.96
CA SER A 224 -28.54 5.25 -25.63
C SER A 224 -28.49 5.07 -27.15
N GLY A 225 -27.29 4.97 -27.74
CA GLY A 225 -27.08 4.94 -29.18
C GLY A 225 -27.43 6.25 -29.91
N PHE A 226 -27.55 7.36 -29.17
CA PHE A 226 -27.66 8.71 -29.71
C PHE A 226 -26.30 9.41 -29.71
N TYR A 227 -26.14 10.45 -30.53
CA TYR A 227 -24.99 11.34 -30.50
C TYR A 227 -25.43 12.80 -30.32
N ILE A 228 -24.55 13.61 -29.73
CA ILE A 228 -24.77 15.05 -29.59
C ILE A 228 -24.32 15.73 -30.90
N ALA A 229 -25.29 16.21 -31.69
CA ALA A 229 -25.04 17.09 -32.83
C ALA A 229 -24.70 18.51 -32.32
N GLU A 230 -23.84 19.23 -33.04
CA GLU A 230 -23.27 20.53 -32.64
C GLU A 230 -24.23 21.43 -31.84
N SER A 231 -23.74 21.94 -30.71
CA SER A 231 -24.44 22.89 -29.84
C SER A 231 -25.00 24.04 -30.68
N GLY A 232 -26.32 24.10 -30.82
CA GLY A 232 -26.97 25.13 -31.64
C GLY A 232 -26.64 26.53 -31.15
N GLN A 233 -26.83 27.55 -31.99
CA GLN A 233 -26.48 28.97 -31.78
C GLN A 233 -27.03 29.63 -30.49
N ASN A 234 -27.84 28.92 -29.69
CA ASN A 234 -28.42 29.34 -28.41
C ASN A 234 -28.15 28.37 -27.23
N GLY A 235 -27.12 27.51 -27.28
CA GLY A 235 -26.81 26.56 -26.20
C GLY A 235 -27.79 25.38 -26.06
N GLN A 236 -28.65 25.19 -27.06
CA GLN A 236 -29.57 24.05 -27.13
C GLN A 236 -28.82 22.83 -27.69
N ILE A 237 -28.94 21.71 -26.99
CA ILE A 237 -28.28 20.47 -27.36
C ILE A 237 -29.26 19.62 -28.17
N LEU A 238 -28.86 19.32 -29.41
CA LEU A 238 -29.56 18.44 -30.32
C LEU A 238 -28.98 17.05 -30.19
N VAL A 239 -29.82 16.11 -29.77
CA VAL A 239 -29.45 14.70 -29.66
C VAL A 239 -30.10 13.96 -30.83
N GLU A 240 -29.27 13.39 -31.71
CA GLU A 240 -29.68 12.79 -32.97
C GLU A 240 -29.33 11.29 -33.04
N LYS A 241 -30.09 10.54 -33.85
CA LYS A 241 -29.85 9.12 -34.15
C LYS A 241 -29.67 8.93 -35.67
N ASN A 242 -28.52 8.39 -36.07
CA ASN A 242 -28.07 8.28 -37.47
C ASN A 242 -29.06 7.53 -38.38
N THR A 243 -29.83 6.58 -37.84
CA THR A 243 -30.67 5.69 -38.66
C THR A 243 -32.11 6.18 -38.90
N GLN A 244 -32.60 7.16 -38.14
CA GLN A 244 -34.05 7.48 -38.10
C GLN A 244 -34.43 8.98 -38.10
N LYS A 245 -33.47 9.92 -38.24
CA LYS A 245 -33.72 11.39 -38.13
C LYS A 245 -34.53 11.79 -36.88
N LEU A 246 -34.42 11.04 -35.79
CA LEU A 246 -35.01 11.42 -34.51
C LEU A 246 -34.17 12.53 -33.91
N LYS A 247 -34.83 13.63 -33.54
CA LYS A 247 -34.20 14.80 -32.91
C LYS A 247 -34.85 15.02 -31.56
N ILE A 248 -34.03 15.06 -30.52
CA ILE A 248 -34.43 15.52 -29.20
C ILE A 248 -33.79 16.89 -29.00
N GLN A 249 -34.60 17.91 -28.78
CA GLN A 249 -34.15 19.26 -28.54
C GLN A 249 -34.23 19.56 -27.05
N ILE A 250 -33.08 19.76 -26.39
CA ILE A 250 -33.05 20.11 -24.98
C ILE A 250 -33.33 21.61 -24.83
N LEU A 251 -34.45 21.94 -24.17
CA LEU A 251 -34.90 23.32 -23.96
C LEU A 251 -34.32 23.92 -22.68
N LYS A 252 -34.39 23.18 -21.56
CA LYS A 252 -33.90 23.66 -20.25
C LYS A 252 -33.40 22.52 -19.39
N ARG A 253 -32.26 22.72 -18.72
CA ARG A 253 -31.65 21.77 -17.79
C ARG A 253 -31.74 22.29 -16.36
N PHE A 254 -32.29 21.47 -15.47
CA PHE A 254 -32.19 21.66 -14.03
C PHE A 254 -31.09 20.73 -13.51
N GLN A 255 -29.97 21.34 -13.12
CA GLN A 255 -28.81 20.61 -12.61
C GLN A 255 -29.15 19.82 -11.34
N PHE A 256 -28.34 18.80 -11.07
CA PHE A 256 -28.44 18.03 -9.84
C PHE A 256 -28.15 18.92 -8.63
N LEU A 257 -29.09 18.98 -7.69
CA LEU A 257 -28.88 19.64 -6.39
C LEU A 257 -28.87 18.58 -5.30
N ALA A 258 -27.84 18.59 -4.44
CA ALA A 258 -27.65 17.58 -3.40
C ALA A 258 -28.82 17.53 -2.39
N GLU A 259 -29.43 18.67 -2.09
CA GLU A 259 -30.61 18.77 -1.22
C GLU A 259 -31.85 18.09 -1.83
N LEU A 260 -32.03 18.23 -3.15
CA LEU A 260 -33.15 17.65 -3.88
C LEU A 260 -32.88 16.19 -4.30
N GLN A 261 -31.61 15.81 -4.44
CA GLN A 261 -31.11 14.52 -4.92
C GLN A 261 -31.70 14.09 -6.29
N LYS A 262 -32.00 15.06 -7.16
CA LYS A 262 -32.53 14.83 -8.50
C LYS A 262 -32.05 15.86 -9.50
N ALA A 263 -32.04 15.47 -10.77
CA ALA A 263 -31.83 16.32 -11.94
C ALA A 263 -33.03 16.17 -12.88
N SER A 264 -33.38 17.24 -13.59
CA SER A 264 -34.51 17.24 -14.50
C SER A 264 -34.18 18.01 -15.77
N VAL A 265 -34.71 17.58 -16.91
CA VAL A 265 -34.50 18.21 -18.21
C VAL A 265 -35.83 18.34 -18.92
N ILE A 266 -36.10 19.54 -19.46
CA ILE A 266 -37.22 19.79 -20.36
C ILE A 266 -36.70 19.65 -21.78
N ALA A 267 -37.29 18.72 -22.52
CA ALA A 267 -36.91 18.42 -23.89
C ALA A 267 -38.15 18.29 -24.79
N GLU A 268 -37.98 18.64 -26.05
CA GLU A 268 -38.97 18.47 -27.09
C GLU A 268 -38.62 17.23 -27.92
N PHE A 269 -39.61 16.34 -28.07
CA PHE A 269 -39.50 15.08 -28.80
C PHE A 269 -40.79 14.82 -29.58
N GLU A 270 -40.68 14.55 -30.88
CA GLU A 270 -41.81 14.30 -31.80
C GLU A 270 -42.91 15.38 -31.76
N GLY A 271 -42.54 16.63 -31.48
CA GLY A 271 -43.46 17.78 -31.39
C GLY A 271 -44.15 17.96 -30.02
N ASN A 272 -43.92 17.03 -29.08
CA ASN A 272 -44.42 17.12 -27.71
C ASN A 272 -43.27 17.54 -26.76
N LYS A 273 -43.62 18.30 -25.72
CA LYS A 273 -42.67 18.72 -24.70
C LYS A 273 -42.79 17.81 -23.48
N TYR A 274 -41.67 17.27 -23.04
CA TYR A 274 -41.58 16.40 -21.88
C TYR A 274 -40.61 16.98 -20.85
N ILE A 275 -40.91 16.75 -19.57
CA ILE A 275 -39.92 16.83 -18.50
C ILE A 275 -39.49 15.43 -18.12
N PHE A 276 -38.18 15.20 -18.15
CA PHE A 276 -37.54 13.96 -17.75
C PHE A 276 -36.76 14.20 -16.47
N SER A 277 -36.93 13.34 -15.47
CA SER A 277 -36.21 13.43 -14.20
C SER A 277 -35.47 12.13 -13.88
N LYS A 278 -34.29 12.28 -13.30
CA LYS A 278 -33.51 11.20 -12.71
C LYS A 278 -33.02 11.58 -11.32
N GLY A 279 -32.96 10.64 -10.39
CA GLY A 279 -32.54 10.95 -9.02
C GLY A 279 -32.59 9.77 -8.07
N SER A 280 -32.48 10.06 -6.77
CA SER A 280 -32.64 9.01 -5.76
C SER A 280 -34.06 8.42 -5.86
N PRO A 281 -34.20 7.08 -5.78
CA PRO A 281 -35.48 6.39 -5.85
C PRO A 281 -36.56 7.00 -4.93
N GLU A 282 -36.18 7.37 -3.71
CA GLU A 282 -37.06 7.97 -2.70
C GLU A 282 -37.61 9.33 -3.13
N LYS A 283 -36.77 10.21 -3.70
CA LYS A 283 -37.15 11.55 -4.14
C LYS A 283 -37.94 11.53 -5.45
N ILE A 284 -37.63 10.59 -6.35
CA ILE A 284 -38.39 10.41 -7.58
C ILE A 284 -39.81 9.93 -7.27
N VAL A 285 -39.99 9.02 -6.32
CA VAL A 285 -41.33 8.59 -5.90
C VAL A 285 -42.17 9.73 -5.34
N GLN A 286 -41.56 10.64 -4.56
CA GLN A 286 -42.29 11.78 -3.96
C GLN A 286 -42.93 12.73 -5.00
N GLN A 287 -42.38 12.80 -6.21
CA GLN A 287 -42.92 13.62 -7.31
C GLN A 287 -43.81 12.86 -8.30
N CYS A 288 -43.90 11.53 -8.16
CA CYS A 288 -44.71 10.69 -9.05
C CYS A 288 -46.16 10.56 -8.55
N LYS A 289 -47.09 10.34 -9.48
CA LYS A 289 -48.47 9.98 -9.15
C LYS A 289 -48.48 8.63 -8.45
N GLN A 290 -49.23 8.49 -7.34
CA GLN A 290 -49.28 7.22 -6.59
C GLN A 290 -49.75 6.03 -7.44
N GLU A 291 -50.66 6.27 -8.39
CA GLU A 291 -51.15 5.27 -9.34
C GLU A 291 -50.10 4.76 -10.33
N SER A 292 -49.03 5.54 -10.54
CA SER A 292 -47.92 5.17 -11.44
C SER A 292 -46.85 4.32 -10.76
N ILE A 293 -46.98 4.04 -9.46
CA ILE A 293 -45.95 3.32 -8.70
C ILE A 293 -46.32 1.82 -8.65
N PRO A 294 -45.40 0.91 -9.04
CA PRO A 294 -45.65 -0.53 -8.94
C PRO A 294 -45.80 -0.99 -7.48
N HIS A 295 -46.65 -1.99 -7.23
CA HIS A 295 -46.83 -2.56 -5.89
C HIS A 295 -45.54 -3.18 -5.31
N ASN A 296 -44.71 -3.78 -6.17
CA ASN A 296 -43.42 -4.39 -5.81
C ASN A 296 -42.24 -3.40 -5.88
N TYR A 297 -42.49 -2.08 -5.93
CA TYR A 297 -41.44 -1.06 -6.02
C TYR A 297 -40.35 -1.22 -4.93
N LYS A 298 -40.77 -1.38 -3.67
CA LYS A 298 -39.85 -1.46 -2.53
C LYS A 298 -39.04 -2.75 -2.55
N GLU A 299 -39.68 -3.88 -2.85
CA GLU A 299 -39.03 -5.18 -2.91
C GLU A 299 -37.92 -5.21 -3.98
N VAL A 300 -38.20 -4.67 -5.17
CA VAL A 300 -37.21 -4.57 -6.25
C VAL A 300 -36.08 -3.62 -5.87
N LEU A 301 -36.40 -2.44 -5.32
CA LEU A 301 -35.38 -1.49 -4.86
C LEU A 301 -34.46 -2.14 -3.80
N GLU A 302 -35.03 -2.83 -2.82
CA GLU A 302 -34.29 -3.52 -1.77
C GLU A 302 -33.43 -4.64 -2.34
N GLN A 303 -33.95 -5.47 -3.24
CA GLN A 303 -33.21 -6.55 -3.89
C GLN A 303 -31.92 -6.04 -4.57
N TYR A 304 -32.02 -4.97 -5.35
CA TYR A 304 -30.88 -4.40 -6.07
C TYR A 304 -29.91 -3.68 -5.13
N THR A 305 -30.42 -2.97 -4.13
CA THR A 305 -29.58 -2.26 -3.15
C THR A 305 -28.80 -3.23 -2.26
N LEU A 306 -29.45 -4.33 -1.82
CA LEU A 306 -28.80 -5.41 -1.06
C LEU A 306 -27.77 -6.17 -1.89
N SER A 307 -28.00 -6.25 -3.20
CA SER A 307 -27.03 -6.79 -4.16
C SER A 307 -25.92 -5.80 -4.52
N GLY A 308 -25.78 -4.70 -3.77
CA GLY A 308 -24.68 -3.74 -3.90
C GLY A 308 -24.74 -2.83 -5.13
N TYR A 309 -25.81 -2.89 -5.92
CA TYR A 309 -25.99 -2.00 -7.06
C TYR A 309 -26.38 -0.60 -6.62
N ARG A 310 -25.97 0.39 -7.40
CA ARG A 310 -26.48 1.76 -7.27
C ARG A 310 -27.72 1.91 -8.14
N VAL A 311 -28.84 2.22 -7.51
CA VAL A 311 -30.14 2.35 -8.16
C VAL A 311 -30.50 3.83 -8.31
N ILE A 312 -30.88 4.24 -9.51
CA ILE A 312 -31.37 5.59 -9.81
C ILE A 312 -32.79 5.48 -10.34
N GLY A 313 -33.72 6.22 -9.75
CA GLY A 313 -35.10 6.30 -10.25
C GLY A 313 -35.19 7.23 -11.46
N ILE A 314 -36.05 6.88 -12.41
CA ILE A 314 -36.40 7.75 -13.54
C ILE A 314 -37.90 7.98 -13.63
N SER A 315 -38.29 9.17 -14.03
CA SER A 315 -39.69 9.54 -14.24
C SER A 315 -39.84 10.58 -15.35
N PHE A 316 -41.05 10.69 -15.90
CA PHE A 316 -41.35 11.67 -16.94
C PHE A 316 -42.76 12.27 -16.78
N SER A 317 -42.97 13.45 -17.35
CA SER A 317 -44.30 14.04 -17.53
C SER A 317 -44.35 14.79 -18.85
N GLU A 318 -45.52 14.77 -19.50
CA GLU A 318 -45.80 15.61 -20.66
C GLU A 318 -46.22 17.01 -20.18
N ILE A 319 -45.77 18.06 -20.88
CA ILE A 319 -46.04 19.46 -20.56
C ILE A 319 -46.67 20.13 -21.79
N GLN A 320 -47.82 20.80 -21.59
CA GLN A 320 -48.51 21.50 -22.68
C GLN A 320 -47.94 22.89 -22.97
N ASN A 321 -47.51 23.65 -21.96
CA ASN A 321 -46.96 25.00 -22.12
C ASN A 321 -45.62 25.16 -21.39
N PHE A 322 -44.56 25.51 -22.13
CA PHE A 322 -43.27 25.90 -21.56
C PHE A 322 -43.20 27.42 -21.45
N GLN A 323 -43.03 27.94 -20.23
CA GLN A 323 -42.81 29.37 -19.97
C GLN A 323 -41.41 29.58 -19.39
N GLU A 324 -40.61 30.42 -20.07
CA GLU A 324 -39.28 30.82 -19.60
C GLU A 324 -39.39 31.77 -18.40
N GLY A 325 -39.28 31.23 -17.19
CA GLY A 325 -39.29 32.01 -15.94
C GLY A 325 -39.84 31.26 -14.72
N GLU A 326 -40.61 30.21 -14.96
CA GLU A 326 -41.21 29.39 -13.90
C GLU A 326 -40.17 28.64 -13.06
N LYS A 327 -40.48 28.47 -11.77
CA LYS A 327 -39.62 27.80 -10.78
C LYS A 327 -39.58 26.29 -11.04
N ARG A 328 -38.48 25.65 -10.66
CA ARG A 328 -38.23 24.20 -10.80
C ARG A 328 -39.40 23.35 -10.26
N ASP A 329 -39.94 23.72 -9.11
CA ASP A 329 -41.02 22.99 -8.43
C ASP A 329 -42.35 22.99 -9.18
N TYR A 330 -42.56 23.92 -10.13
CA TYR A 330 -43.77 23.95 -10.95
C TYR A 330 -43.80 22.75 -11.90
N TYR A 331 -42.66 22.47 -12.54
CA TYR A 331 -42.54 21.40 -13.53
C TYR A 331 -42.34 20.02 -12.92
N GLU A 332 -41.72 19.92 -11.73
CA GLU A 332 -41.42 18.65 -11.05
C GLU A 332 -42.60 18.08 -10.24
N LYS A 333 -43.83 18.12 -10.80
CA LYS A 333 -45.06 17.61 -10.15
C LYS A 333 -45.79 16.63 -11.06
N ASN A 334 -46.44 15.64 -10.45
CA ASN A 334 -47.33 14.69 -11.13
C ASN A 334 -46.65 13.85 -12.22
N HIS A 335 -45.38 13.48 -12.01
CA HIS A 335 -44.66 12.62 -12.95
C HIS A 335 -45.23 11.20 -12.98
N VAL A 336 -45.00 10.50 -14.07
CA VAL A 336 -45.20 9.06 -14.21
C VAL A 336 -43.87 8.37 -13.94
N PHE A 337 -43.86 7.43 -13.00
CA PHE A 337 -42.67 6.62 -12.74
C PHE A 337 -42.34 5.76 -13.98
N ALA A 338 -41.12 5.87 -14.48
CA ALA A 338 -40.67 5.10 -15.63
C ALA A 338 -39.93 3.84 -15.22
N GLY A 339 -39.16 3.84 -14.12
CA GLY A 339 -38.35 2.68 -13.78
C GLY A 339 -37.08 3.01 -13.03
N PHE A 340 -36.14 2.05 -13.06
CA PHE A 340 -34.84 2.15 -12.41
C PHE A 340 -33.70 1.96 -13.39
N LEU A 341 -32.64 2.75 -13.21
CA LEU A 341 -31.34 2.55 -13.81
C LEU A 341 -30.43 1.87 -12.78
N ILE A 342 -29.83 0.76 -13.17
CA ILE A 342 -28.99 -0.08 -12.30
C ILE A 342 -27.54 0.05 -12.73
N PHE A 343 -26.73 0.53 -11.80
CA PHE A 343 -25.29 0.70 -11.98
C PHE A 343 -24.52 -0.24 -11.05
N GLU A 344 -23.43 -0.80 -11.55
CA GLU A 344 -22.56 -1.70 -10.82
C GLU A 344 -21.17 -1.07 -10.60
N ASN A 345 -20.58 -1.34 -9.44
CA ASN A 345 -19.14 -1.14 -9.26
C ASN A 345 -18.44 -2.42 -9.73
N GLU A 346 -18.05 -2.44 -11.00
CA GLU A 346 -17.43 -3.61 -11.61
C GLU A 346 -16.06 -3.89 -10.99
N LEU A 347 -15.83 -5.15 -10.59
CA LEU A 347 -14.53 -5.59 -10.11
C LEU A 347 -13.54 -5.69 -11.27
N LYS A 348 -12.30 -5.29 -11.04
CA LYS A 348 -11.23 -5.57 -12.01
C LYS A 348 -11.04 -7.09 -12.12
N ASP A 349 -10.88 -7.60 -13.34
CA ASP A 349 -10.79 -9.05 -13.62
C ASP A 349 -9.76 -9.79 -12.74
N VAL A 350 -8.64 -9.14 -12.45
CA VAL A 350 -7.52 -9.72 -11.70
C VAL A 350 -7.70 -9.63 -10.17
N THR A 351 -8.67 -8.85 -9.68
CA THR A 351 -8.84 -8.57 -8.25
C THR A 351 -9.10 -9.86 -7.47
N LYS A 352 -10.10 -10.65 -7.88
CA LYS A 352 -10.47 -11.89 -7.20
C LYS A 352 -9.31 -12.88 -7.11
N TYR A 353 -8.56 -13.05 -8.21
CA TYR A 353 -7.39 -13.92 -8.24
C TYR A 353 -6.32 -13.50 -7.22
N HIS A 354 -5.99 -12.21 -7.16
CA HIS A 354 -4.95 -11.72 -6.26
C HIS A 354 -5.37 -11.71 -4.78
N ILE A 355 -6.64 -11.42 -4.47
CA ILE A 355 -7.15 -11.56 -3.09
C ILE A 355 -7.07 -13.02 -2.63
N ASN A 356 -7.49 -13.98 -3.47
CA ASN A 356 -7.38 -15.39 -3.15
C ASN A 356 -5.94 -15.86 -2.95
N LEU A 357 -5.00 -15.31 -3.74
CA LEU A 357 -3.58 -15.57 -3.55
C LEU A 357 -3.09 -15.07 -2.18
N LEU A 358 -3.52 -13.89 -1.74
CA LEU A 358 -3.18 -13.35 -0.41
C LEU A 358 -3.80 -14.20 0.72
N ASN A 359 -5.09 -14.54 0.61
CA ASN A 359 -5.80 -15.38 1.55
C ASN A 359 -5.13 -16.76 1.70
N SER A 360 -4.71 -17.38 0.59
CA SER A 360 -3.99 -18.67 0.60
C SER A 360 -2.67 -18.64 1.39
N GLN A 361 -2.09 -17.44 1.58
CA GLN A 361 -0.83 -17.22 2.29
C GLN A 361 -1.02 -16.67 3.71
N ASN A 362 -2.24 -16.73 4.25
CA ASN A 362 -2.62 -16.16 5.55
C ASN A 362 -2.31 -14.66 5.67
N ILE A 363 -2.42 -13.93 4.56
CA ILE A 363 -2.35 -12.46 4.56
C ILE A 363 -3.78 -11.96 4.66
N ARG A 364 -4.04 -11.19 5.72
CA ARG A 364 -5.35 -10.65 6.01
C ARG A 364 -5.67 -9.48 5.09
N SER A 365 -6.68 -9.63 4.25
CA SER A 365 -7.19 -8.56 3.38
C SER A 365 -8.33 -7.82 4.08
N ILE A 366 -8.26 -6.49 4.11
CA ILE A 366 -9.29 -5.61 4.68
C ILE A 366 -9.70 -4.59 3.61
N MET A 367 -11.00 -4.38 3.42
CA MET A 367 -11.53 -3.31 2.58
C MET A 367 -11.81 -2.06 3.42
N VAL A 368 -11.40 -0.88 2.96
CA VAL A 368 -11.61 0.41 3.63
C VAL A 368 -12.13 1.40 2.60
N THR A 369 -13.37 1.89 2.74
CA THR A 369 -14.00 2.73 1.72
C THR A 369 -14.89 3.82 2.33
N GLY A 370 -15.14 4.87 1.54
CA GLY A 370 -16.14 5.90 1.82
C GLY A 370 -17.57 5.52 1.42
N ASP A 371 -17.75 4.38 0.74
CA ASP A 371 -19.05 3.96 0.23
C ASP A 371 -19.99 3.39 1.28
N ASN A 372 -21.26 3.18 0.88
CA ASN A 372 -22.28 2.56 1.71
C ASN A 372 -21.83 1.15 2.18
N PRO A 373 -22.05 0.79 3.47
CA PRO A 373 -21.70 -0.52 4.01
C PRO A 373 -22.29 -1.71 3.24
N LEU A 374 -23.51 -1.60 2.69
CA LEU A 374 -24.13 -2.68 1.91
C LEU A 374 -23.35 -2.95 0.62
N THR A 375 -23.06 -1.91 -0.15
CA THR A 375 -22.25 -1.98 -1.38
C THR A 375 -20.84 -2.48 -1.08
N ALA A 376 -20.20 -1.96 -0.03
CA ALA A 376 -18.86 -2.40 0.37
C ALA A 376 -18.84 -3.89 0.75
N THR A 377 -19.82 -4.34 1.52
CA THR A 377 -19.94 -5.75 1.93
C THR A 377 -20.21 -6.65 0.72
N TYR A 378 -21.04 -6.22 -0.23
CA TYR A 378 -21.30 -6.97 -1.46
C TYR A 378 -20.03 -7.12 -2.32
N VAL A 379 -19.30 -6.04 -2.56
CA VAL A 379 -18.03 -6.09 -3.32
C VAL A 379 -17.00 -6.96 -2.59
N ALA A 380 -16.91 -6.86 -1.26
CA ALA A 380 -16.02 -7.69 -0.46
C ALA A 380 -16.34 -9.19 -0.55
N LYS A 381 -17.61 -9.55 -0.73
CA LYS A 381 -18.03 -10.93 -1.00
C LYS A 381 -17.69 -11.38 -2.41
N GLN A 382 -17.83 -10.52 -3.41
CA GLN A 382 -17.51 -10.89 -4.80
C GLN A 382 -16.01 -11.16 -5.01
N CYS A 383 -15.13 -10.43 -4.30
CA CYS A 383 -13.69 -10.62 -4.38
C CYS A 383 -13.09 -11.56 -3.32
N ASP A 384 -13.93 -12.30 -2.58
CA ASP A 384 -13.53 -13.25 -1.53
C ASP A 384 -12.71 -12.64 -0.36
N ILE A 385 -12.87 -11.34 -0.07
CA ILE A 385 -12.41 -10.76 1.21
C ILE A 385 -13.27 -11.32 2.35
N ILE A 386 -14.58 -11.36 2.14
CA ILE A 386 -15.55 -12.07 2.98
C ILE A 386 -16.00 -13.32 2.22
N GLU A 387 -16.12 -14.45 2.91
CA GLU A 387 -16.68 -15.67 2.32
C GLU A 387 -18.14 -15.43 1.90
N PHE A 388 -18.51 -15.86 0.69
CA PHE A 388 -19.81 -15.51 0.08
C PHE A 388 -21.01 -15.89 0.96
N GLU A 389 -20.97 -17.07 1.58
CA GLU A 389 -22.02 -17.63 2.46
C GLU A 389 -22.06 -16.96 3.83
N GLN A 390 -20.98 -16.31 4.27
CA GLN A 390 -20.88 -15.73 5.60
C GLN A 390 -21.76 -14.48 5.70
N GLN A 391 -22.62 -14.42 6.72
CA GLN A 391 -23.38 -13.20 7.03
C GLN A 391 -22.45 -12.19 7.68
N SER A 392 -22.38 -10.97 7.11
CA SER A 392 -21.66 -9.86 7.73
C SER A 392 -22.62 -9.05 8.59
N ASN A 393 -22.23 -8.76 9.82
CA ASN A 393 -23.01 -7.92 10.72
C ASN A 393 -22.52 -6.48 10.65
N ILE A 394 -23.42 -5.57 10.31
CA ILE A 394 -23.12 -4.15 10.12
C ILE A 394 -23.30 -3.42 11.45
N LEU A 395 -22.23 -2.77 11.90
CA LEU A 395 -22.17 -1.96 13.11
C LEU A 395 -22.20 -0.48 12.73
N GLU A 396 -23.23 0.21 13.21
CA GLU A 396 -23.46 1.64 12.99
C GLU A 396 -23.71 2.38 14.30
N TYR A 397 -23.35 3.64 14.35
CA TYR A 397 -23.73 4.55 15.42
C TYR A 397 -24.64 5.63 14.83
N LEU A 398 -25.90 5.64 15.28
CA LEU A 398 -26.98 6.50 14.79
C LEU A 398 -27.84 6.93 15.99
N ASN A 399 -28.24 8.20 16.04
CA ASN A 399 -29.11 8.74 17.10
C ASN A 399 -28.63 8.45 18.53
N ASN A 400 -27.33 8.57 18.78
CA ASN A 400 -26.66 8.25 20.06
C ASN A 400 -26.77 6.79 20.51
N GLU A 401 -27.08 5.87 19.62
CA GLU A 401 -27.20 4.45 19.93
C GLU A 401 -26.37 3.61 18.96
N CYS A 402 -25.82 2.50 19.46
CA CYS A 402 -25.19 1.49 18.64
C CYS A 402 -26.26 0.59 18.02
N ILE A 403 -26.15 0.37 16.71
CA ILE A 403 -27.08 -0.40 15.90
C ILE A 403 -26.33 -1.56 15.24
N LEU A 404 -26.88 -2.76 15.35
CA LEU A 404 -26.45 -3.98 14.69
C LEU A 404 -27.55 -4.40 13.70
N ASN A 405 -27.27 -4.40 12.39
CA ASN A 405 -28.24 -4.79 11.35
C ASN A 405 -29.63 -4.14 11.55
N ASN A 406 -29.69 -2.83 11.73
CA ASN A 406 -30.90 -2.03 12.00
C ASN A 406 -31.60 -2.28 13.35
N LYS A 407 -30.99 -3.01 14.29
CA LYS A 407 -31.52 -3.21 15.66
C LYS A 407 -30.59 -2.61 16.71
N LYS A 408 -31.15 -2.01 17.77
CA LYS A 408 -30.37 -1.49 18.90
C LYS A 408 -29.52 -2.61 19.54
N PHE A 409 -28.25 -2.33 19.80
CA PHE A 409 -27.30 -3.28 20.33
C PHE A 409 -26.37 -2.64 21.38
N GLU A 410 -26.35 -3.20 22.58
CA GLU A 410 -25.46 -2.75 23.66
C GLU A 410 -24.11 -3.48 23.57
N ILE A 411 -23.13 -2.84 22.94
CA ILE A 411 -21.80 -3.44 22.70
C ILE A 411 -21.08 -3.84 23.98
N GLU A 412 -21.09 -3.00 25.01
CA GLU A 412 -20.30 -3.21 26.22
C GLU A 412 -20.74 -4.46 27.01
N LYS A 413 -22.01 -4.87 26.87
CA LYS A 413 -22.55 -6.03 27.58
C LYS A 413 -22.66 -7.29 26.72
N LYS A 414 -22.58 -7.18 25.39
CA LYS A 414 -22.85 -8.28 24.45
C LYS A 414 -21.70 -8.56 23.48
N LEU A 415 -20.48 -8.14 23.82
CA LEU A 415 -19.31 -8.33 22.98
C LEU A 415 -19.09 -9.80 22.57
N ASP A 416 -19.33 -10.73 23.50
CA ASP A 416 -19.19 -12.17 23.28
C ASP A 416 -20.09 -12.70 22.14
N GLN A 417 -21.23 -12.05 21.89
CA GLN A 417 -22.14 -12.45 20.81
C GLN A 417 -21.59 -12.16 19.40
N LEU A 418 -20.55 -11.33 19.32
CA LEU A 418 -19.88 -10.94 18.08
C LEU A 418 -18.60 -11.76 17.86
N ASP A 419 -18.20 -12.64 18.79
CA ASP A 419 -16.99 -13.42 18.62
C ASP A 419 -17.16 -14.47 17.51
N GLY A 420 -16.14 -14.60 16.66
CA GLY A 420 -16.17 -15.44 15.46
C GLY A 420 -17.12 -14.97 14.33
N LYS A 421 -17.88 -13.89 14.52
CA LYS A 421 -18.74 -13.32 13.48
C LYS A 421 -17.98 -12.31 12.62
N GLN A 422 -18.27 -12.30 11.33
CA GLN A 422 -17.75 -11.30 10.41
C GLN A 422 -18.45 -9.97 10.63
N LEU A 423 -17.66 -8.90 10.79
CA LEU A 423 -18.16 -7.55 11.03
C LEU A 423 -17.88 -6.63 9.84
N THR A 424 -18.82 -5.71 9.60
CA THR A 424 -18.68 -4.52 8.77
C THR A 424 -18.88 -3.30 9.68
N VAL A 425 -17.90 -2.40 9.74
CA VAL A 425 -17.94 -1.23 10.64
C VAL A 425 -18.09 0.06 9.82
N THR A 426 -18.92 0.98 10.29
CA THR A 426 -19.05 2.32 9.68
C THR A 426 -18.17 3.37 10.33
N GLY A 427 -17.87 4.45 9.61
CA GLY A 427 -17.04 5.57 10.13
C GLY A 427 -17.61 6.26 11.38
N THR A 428 -18.93 6.35 11.54
CA THR A 428 -19.54 6.93 12.76
C THR A 428 -19.28 6.07 13.98
N PHE A 429 -19.42 4.76 13.82
CA PHE A 429 -19.10 3.78 14.84
C PHE A 429 -17.60 3.78 15.20
N PHE A 430 -16.74 3.84 14.19
CA PHE A 430 -15.29 3.88 14.35
C PHE A 430 -14.85 5.04 15.26
N LYS A 431 -15.36 6.25 14.99
CA LYS A 431 -15.06 7.44 15.78
C LYS A 431 -15.45 7.28 17.25
N GLN A 432 -16.66 6.79 17.52
CA GLN A 432 -17.21 6.78 18.87
C GLN A 432 -16.59 5.70 19.78
N TYR A 433 -16.33 4.51 19.23
CA TYR A 433 -15.99 3.32 20.06
C TYR A 433 -14.57 2.81 19.85
N ILE A 434 -13.96 3.06 18.69
CA ILE A 434 -12.64 2.50 18.35
C ILE A 434 -11.52 3.48 18.71
N GLU A 435 -11.73 4.79 18.62
CA GLU A 435 -10.70 5.80 18.93
C GLU A 435 -10.35 5.89 20.42
N ASP A 436 -11.30 5.64 21.32
CA ASP A 436 -11.09 5.87 22.76
C ASP A 436 -10.87 4.60 23.61
N ASN A 437 -11.31 3.42 23.14
CA ASN A 437 -11.29 2.19 23.95
C ASN A 437 -10.38 1.09 23.36
N PHE A 438 -9.22 0.86 24.00
CA PHE A 438 -8.18 -0.06 23.51
C PHE A 438 -8.63 -1.54 23.46
N ASN A 439 -9.31 -2.04 24.50
CA ASN A 439 -9.73 -3.44 24.56
C ASN A 439 -10.82 -3.73 23.51
N LEU A 440 -11.78 -2.83 23.39
CA LEU A 440 -12.84 -2.92 22.39
C LEU A 440 -12.27 -2.82 20.97
N ARG A 441 -11.34 -1.88 20.75
CA ARG A 441 -10.60 -1.74 19.50
C ARG A 441 -9.98 -3.06 19.08
N ARG A 442 -9.22 -3.72 19.95
CA ARG A 442 -8.54 -4.98 19.61
C ARG A 442 -9.52 -6.08 19.16
N PHE A 443 -10.63 -6.23 19.87
CA PHE A 443 -11.65 -7.22 19.54
C PHE A 443 -12.29 -6.94 18.17
N ILE A 444 -12.71 -5.69 17.94
CA ILE A 444 -13.38 -5.28 16.69
C ILE A 444 -12.39 -5.33 15.52
N LEU A 445 -11.16 -4.85 15.73
CA LEU A 445 -10.09 -4.92 14.73
C LEU A 445 -9.78 -6.35 14.36
N LYS A 446 -9.99 -7.38 15.19
CA LYS A 446 -9.72 -8.77 14.82
C LYS A 446 -10.82 -9.37 13.91
N ASN A 447 -12.08 -9.02 14.16
CA ASN A 447 -13.25 -9.64 13.52
C ASN A 447 -13.82 -8.84 12.33
N THR A 448 -13.31 -7.63 12.08
CA THR A 448 -13.79 -6.76 10.99
C THR A 448 -12.94 -6.90 9.73
N LYS A 449 -13.55 -7.07 8.56
CA LYS A 449 -12.82 -7.02 7.27
C LYS A 449 -13.26 -5.88 6.35
N VAL A 450 -14.37 -5.20 6.66
CA VAL A 450 -14.90 -4.11 5.84
C VAL A 450 -15.15 -2.90 6.73
N TYR A 451 -14.53 -1.77 6.37
CA TYR A 451 -14.78 -0.47 6.96
C TYR A 451 -15.40 0.43 5.88
N ALA A 452 -16.59 0.95 6.15
CA ALA A 452 -17.40 1.71 5.20
C ALA A 452 -17.69 3.12 5.71
N ARG A 453 -18.03 4.06 4.81
CA ARG A 453 -18.23 5.49 5.13
C ARG A 453 -17.08 6.11 5.95
N MET A 454 -15.85 5.71 5.69
CA MET A 454 -14.67 6.21 6.41
C MET A 454 -14.20 7.54 5.82
N THR A 455 -13.90 8.51 6.68
CA THR A 455 -13.23 9.75 6.27
C THR A 455 -11.73 9.50 6.02
N PRO A 456 -11.03 10.36 5.25
CA PRO A 456 -9.59 10.23 5.01
C PRO A 456 -8.76 10.07 6.29
N ASP A 457 -9.05 10.86 7.33
CA ASP A 457 -8.34 10.80 8.61
C ASP A 457 -8.61 9.48 9.34
N GLN A 458 -9.84 8.99 9.29
CA GLN A 458 -10.20 7.69 9.86
C GLN A 458 -9.48 6.53 9.16
N LYS A 459 -9.25 6.62 7.84
CA LYS A 459 -8.43 5.63 7.12
C LYS A 459 -7.00 5.61 7.66
N GLN A 460 -6.41 6.78 7.91
CA GLN A 460 -5.07 6.88 8.49
C GLN A 460 -5.03 6.33 9.93
N ASN A 461 -6.01 6.68 10.77
CA ASN A 461 -6.13 6.17 12.14
C ASN A 461 -6.28 4.65 12.17
N LEU A 462 -7.06 4.07 11.25
CA LEU A 462 -7.21 2.62 11.14
C LEU A 462 -5.86 1.93 10.90
N ILE A 463 -5.02 2.46 10.01
CA ILE A 463 -3.68 1.89 9.75
C ILE A 463 -2.82 1.92 11.02
N SER A 464 -2.81 3.04 11.74
CA SER A 464 -2.02 3.17 12.98
C SER A 464 -2.54 2.26 14.10
N PHE A 465 -3.85 2.07 14.20
CA PHE A 465 -4.46 1.17 15.18
C PHE A 465 -4.18 -0.30 14.87
N ILE A 466 -4.16 -0.71 13.60
CA ILE A 466 -3.76 -2.08 13.22
C ILE A 466 -2.27 -2.30 13.53
N GLN A 467 -1.42 -1.31 13.29
CA GLN A 467 0.01 -1.39 13.64
C GLN A 467 0.23 -1.62 15.14
N GLN A 468 -0.64 -1.03 15.97
CA GLN A 468 -0.63 -1.13 17.43
C GLN A 468 -1.56 -2.24 17.99
N GLU A 469 -2.07 -3.14 17.13
CA GLU A 469 -3.02 -4.19 17.55
C GLU A 469 -2.47 -5.10 18.66
N ASN A 470 -1.14 -5.28 18.71
CA ASN A 470 -0.45 -6.02 19.78
C ASN A 470 0.40 -5.07 20.63
N GLU A 471 0.16 -5.02 21.95
CA GLU A 471 0.82 -4.12 22.89
C GLU A 471 2.35 -4.11 22.80
N ASN A 472 2.97 -5.27 22.53
CA ASN A 472 4.42 -5.43 22.53
C ASN A 472 5.02 -5.68 21.14
N VAL A 473 4.20 -5.80 20.09
CA VAL A 473 4.67 -6.23 18.76
C VAL A 473 4.03 -5.38 17.67
N HIS A 474 4.85 -4.61 16.96
CA HIS A 474 4.40 -3.87 15.78
C HIS A 474 3.89 -4.83 14.70
N THR A 475 2.64 -4.66 14.31
CA THR A 475 2.05 -5.40 13.19
C THR A 475 2.33 -4.65 11.90
N PHE A 476 3.07 -5.27 10.97
CA PHE A 476 3.37 -4.65 9.68
C PHE A 476 2.13 -4.60 8.78
N THR A 477 1.77 -3.39 8.33
CA THR A 477 0.55 -3.13 7.56
C THR A 477 0.85 -2.62 6.15
N GLY A 478 0.03 -3.08 5.19
CA GLY A 478 -0.01 -2.54 3.84
C GLY A 478 -1.28 -1.72 3.61
N MET A 479 -1.18 -0.73 2.74
CA MET A 479 -2.33 0.00 2.20
C MET A 479 -2.16 0.11 0.68
N CYS A 480 -3.20 -0.20 -0.07
CA CYS A 480 -3.24 0.00 -1.52
C CYS A 480 -4.43 0.89 -1.87
N GLY A 481 -4.16 1.96 -2.62
CA GLY A 481 -5.15 2.98 -2.97
C GLY A 481 -4.76 3.74 -4.23
N ASP A 482 -5.69 4.44 -4.85
CA ASP A 482 -5.51 5.23 -6.06
C ASP A 482 -5.89 6.70 -5.86
N GLY A 483 -6.70 7.01 -4.85
CA GLY A 483 -7.25 8.35 -4.61
C GLY A 483 -6.40 9.27 -3.73
N ALA A 484 -6.69 10.58 -3.84
CA ALA A 484 -6.18 11.60 -2.92
C ALA A 484 -6.57 11.33 -1.45
N ASN A 485 -7.75 10.73 -1.27
CA ASN A 485 -8.34 10.42 0.04
C ASN A 485 -7.53 9.37 0.83
N ASP A 486 -6.70 8.57 0.15
CA ASP A 486 -5.90 7.53 0.77
C ASP A 486 -4.49 7.99 1.11
N CYS A 487 -4.12 9.23 0.75
CA CYS A 487 -2.77 9.75 0.88
C CYS A 487 -2.22 9.62 2.32
N GLY A 488 -3.03 9.96 3.33
CA GLY A 488 -2.64 9.83 4.74
C GLY A 488 -2.39 8.36 5.14
N ALA A 489 -3.31 7.47 4.77
CA ALA A 489 -3.22 6.04 5.05
C ALA A 489 -2.05 5.35 4.32
N LEU A 490 -1.82 5.68 3.04
CA LEU A 490 -0.71 5.19 2.24
C LEU A 490 0.65 5.57 2.83
N LYS A 491 0.74 6.79 3.38
CA LYS A 491 1.96 7.27 4.02
C LYS A 491 2.23 6.57 5.35
N GLU A 492 1.18 6.39 6.15
CA GLU A 492 1.24 5.74 7.48
C GLU A 492 1.57 4.25 7.37
N ALA A 493 1.14 3.58 6.30
CA ALA A 493 1.41 2.16 6.09
C ALA A 493 2.92 1.87 5.92
N ASP A 494 3.35 0.70 6.42
CA ASP A 494 4.69 0.17 6.20
C ASP A 494 4.91 -0.14 4.71
N MET A 495 3.86 -0.66 4.07
CA MET A 495 3.77 -0.91 2.63
C MET A 495 2.60 -0.12 2.01
N GLY A 496 2.82 1.16 1.77
CA GLY A 496 1.86 2.02 1.05
C GLY A 496 2.07 1.99 -0.47
N ILE A 497 1.05 1.59 -1.23
CA ILE A 497 1.11 1.45 -2.68
C ILE A 497 0.05 2.33 -3.34
N SER A 498 0.50 3.28 -4.16
CA SER A 498 -0.39 4.05 -5.04
C SER A 498 -0.51 3.39 -6.41
N LEU A 499 -1.74 3.25 -6.93
CA LEU A 499 -2.02 2.73 -8.27
C LEU A 499 -2.18 3.81 -9.35
N SER A 500 -2.15 5.09 -8.97
CA SER A 500 -2.37 6.23 -9.87
C SER A 500 -1.07 6.93 -10.24
N ASN A 501 -1.06 7.58 -11.41
CA ASN A 501 0.04 8.46 -11.86
C ASN A 501 -0.22 9.94 -11.51
N THR A 502 -1.23 10.24 -10.70
CA THR A 502 -1.62 11.60 -10.32
C THR A 502 -0.66 12.17 -9.27
N ASP A 503 -0.67 13.49 -9.07
CA ASP A 503 0.18 14.18 -8.08
C ASP A 503 0.04 13.64 -6.64
N THR A 504 -1.08 12.98 -6.35
CA THR A 504 -1.36 12.34 -5.05
C THR A 504 -0.55 11.07 -4.82
N SER A 505 -0.03 10.45 -5.89
CA SER A 505 0.82 9.26 -5.82
C SER A 505 2.19 9.52 -5.18
N ILE A 506 2.63 10.79 -5.12
CA ILE A 506 3.93 11.20 -4.57
C ILE A 506 4.05 10.87 -3.08
N ALA A 507 2.93 10.79 -2.36
CA ALA A 507 2.94 10.52 -0.93
C ALA A 507 3.18 9.04 -0.57
N ALA A 508 2.86 8.12 -1.48
CA ALA A 508 3.03 6.70 -1.23
C ALA A 508 4.51 6.31 -1.40
N PRO A 509 5.06 5.44 -0.53
CA PRO A 509 6.42 4.96 -0.70
C PRO A 509 6.63 4.11 -1.95
N PHE A 510 5.55 3.51 -2.47
CA PHE A 510 5.54 2.74 -3.71
C PHE A 510 4.47 3.26 -4.67
N THR A 511 4.80 3.31 -5.96
CA THR A 511 3.87 3.66 -7.04
C THR A 511 3.92 2.60 -8.12
N SER A 512 2.76 2.03 -8.47
CA SER A 512 2.61 1.07 -9.56
C SER A 512 2.02 1.78 -10.77
N LYS A 513 2.65 1.64 -11.95
CA LYS A 513 2.03 2.13 -13.20
C LYS A 513 0.88 1.26 -13.68
N VAL A 514 0.82 0.01 -13.20
CA VAL A 514 -0.28 -0.91 -13.53
C VAL A 514 -1.38 -0.67 -12.51
N GLN A 515 -2.55 -0.26 -12.98
CA GLN A 515 -3.73 0.06 -12.17
C GLN A 515 -4.46 -1.19 -11.66
N ASN A 516 -3.75 -2.13 -11.03
CA ASN A 516 -4.34 -3.29 -10.40
C ASN A 516 -3.55 -3.74 -9.16
N ILE A 517 -4.16 -4.61 -8.36
CA ILE A 517 -3.57 -5.07 -7.09
C ILE A 517 -2.46 -6.13 -7.25
N ALA A 518 -2.04 -6.47 -8.48
CA ALA A 518 -0.99 -7.46 -8.71
C ALA A 518 0.36 -7.04 -8.09
N CYS A 519 0.58 -5.73 -7.97
CA CYS A 519 1.76 -5.14 -7.36
C CYS A 519 1.92 -5.56 -5.89
N VAL A 520 0.83 -5.76 -5.14
CA VAL A 520 0.86 -6.15 -3.72
C VAL A 520 1.59 -7.47 -3.56
N HIS A 521 1.17 -8.51 -4.30
CA HIS A 521 1.81 -9.82 -4.25
C HIS A 521 3.28 -9.79 -4.71
N ARG A 522 3.58 -9.02 -5.76
CA ARG A 522 4.96 -8.86 -6.26
C ARG A 522 5.87 -8.20 -5.21
N LEU A 523 5.37 -7.14 -4.56
CA LEU A 523 6.10 -6.41 -3.56
C LEU A 523 6.33 -7.23 -2.29
N LEU A 524 5.35 -8.03 -1.85
CA LEU A 524 5.52 -8.98 -0.75
C LEU A 524 6.61 -10.02 -1.04
N ARG A 525 6.65 -10.55 -2.26
CA ARG A 525 7.69 -11.52 -2.69
C ARG A 525 9.08 -10.91 -2.71
N GLU A 526 9.21 -9.74 -3.33
CA GLU A 526 10.48 -9.01 -3.38
C GLU A 526 10.91 -8.54 -1.98
N GLY A 527 9.99 -8.07 -1.15
CA GLY A 527 10.30 -7.66 0.23
C GLY A 527 10.80 -8.81 1.09
N ARG A 528 10.23 -10.01 0.96
CA ARG A 528 10.73 -11.21 1.67
C ARG A 528 12.10 -11.65 1.19
N ALA A 529 12.33 -11.60 -0.13
CA ALA A 529 13.63 -11.93 -0.71
C ALA A 529 14.69 -10.91 -0.29
N SER A 530 14.39 -9.61 -0.40
CA SER A 530 15.27 -8.52 0.04
C SER A 530 15.64 -8.65 1.51
N LEU A 531 14.64 -8.90 2.37
CA LEU A 531 14.86 -9.06 3.80
C LEU A 531 15.74 -10.27 4.09
N GLN A 532 15.44 -11.44 3.51
CA GLN A 532 16.27 -12.63 3.67
C GLN A 532 17.71 -12.38 3.19
N THR A 533 17.88 -11.83 1.99
CA THR A 533 19.22 -11.54 1.43
C THR A 533 19.99 -10.56 2.31
N SER A 534 19.35 -9.51 2.83
CA SER A 534 19.99 -8.58 3.77
C SER A 534 20.41 -9.29 5.07
N PHE A 535 19.61 -10.23 5.58
CA PHE A 535 19.96 -11.04 6.75
C PHE A 535 21.12 -12.01 6.47
N GLU A 536 21.12 -12.70 5.33
CA GLU A 536 22.20 -13.62 4.97
C GLU A 536 23.51 -12.87 4.75
N CYS A 537 23.50 -11.75 4.02
CA CYS A 537 24.69 -10.91 3.85
C CYS A 537 25.23 -10.42 5.19
N PHE A 538 24.35 -10.07 6.13
CA PHE A 538 24.76 -9.70 7.48
C PHE A 538 25.38 -10.86 8.25
N LYS A 539 24.73 -12.04 8.25
CA LYS A 539 25.23 -13.24 8.92
C LYS A 539 26.59 -13.65 8.40
N TYR A 540 26.76 -13.62 7.08
CA TYR A 540 28.04 -13.85 6.39
C TYR A 540 29.12 -12.88 6.89
N MET A 541 28.84 -11.56 6.88
CA MET A 541 29.79 -10.54 7.33
C MET A 541 30.15 -10.67 8.81
N ALA A 542 29.17 -10.94 9.66
CA ALA A 542 29.38 -11.15 11.09
C ALA A 542 30.32 -12.33 11.36
N LEU A 543 30.05 -13.46 10.71
CA LEU A 543 30.81 -14.69 10.90
C LEU A 543 32.23 -14.56 10.34
N TYR A 544 32.38 -13.91 9.19
CA TYR A 544 33.68 -13.52 8.65
C TYR A 544 34.51 -12.73 9.67
N SER A 545 33.95 -11.65 10.22
CA SER A 545 34.65 -10.75 11.15
C SER A 545 35.14 -11.49 12.40
N ILE A 546 34.29 -12.37 12.95
CA ILE A 546 34.62 -13.15 14.15
C ILE A 546 35.75 -14.15 13.86
N ILE A 547 35.67 -14.87 12.74
CA ILE A 547 36.69 -15.84 12.35
C ILE A 547 38.02 -15.16 12.04
N GLN A 548 37.99 -14.02 11.36
CA GLN A 548 39.19 -13.25 11.07
C GLN A 548 39.81 -12.72 12.37
N CYS A 549 39.00 -12.22 13.31
CA CYS A 549 39.45 -11.79 14.63
C CYS A 549 40.12 -12.94 15.40
N PHE A 550 39.52 -14.14 15.41
CA PHE A 550 40.14 -15.33 16.02
C PHE A 550 41.49 -15.67 15.38
N THR A 551 41.56 -15.65 14.06
CA THR A 551 42.79 -15.96 13.33
C THR A 551 43.90 -14.98 13.70
N THR A 552 43.60 -13.67 13.68
CA THR A 552 44.58 -12.64 14.03
C THR A 552 45.00 -12.75 15.49
N THR A 553 44.07 -13.05 16.40
CA THR A 553 44.39 -13.28 17.82
C THR A 553 45.35 -14.44 18.00
N ILE A 554 45.10 -15.55 17.29
CA ILE A 554 45.94 -16.74 17.34
C ILE A 554 47.34 -16.45 16.76
N LEU A 555 47.43 -15.73 15.64
CA LEU A 555 48.71 -15.34 15.05
C LEU A 555 49.50 -14.43 16.00
N TYR A 556 48.85 -13.44 16.61
CA TYR A 556 49.49 -12.55 17.60
C TYR A 556 49.99 -13.33 18.82
N TYR A 557 49.23 -14.34 19.25
CA TYR A 557 49.68 -15.24 20.33
C TYR A 557 50.93 -16.05 19.94
N GLN A 558 51.03 -16.49 18.68
CA GLN A 558 52.21 -17.15 18.11
C GLN A 558 53.32 -16.16 17.66
N GLN A 559 53.22 -14.88 18.03
CA GLN A 559 54.18 -13.83 17.67
C GLN A 559 54.36 -13.65 16.15
N SER A 560 53.30 -13.91 15.37
CA SER A 560 53.23 -13.74 13.92
C SER A 560 52.28 -12.62 13.55
N PHE A 561 52.62 -11.87 12.48
CA PHE A 561 51.75 -10.85 11.93
C PHE A 561 51.29 -11.21 10.51
N PRO A 562 49.96 -11.22 10.25
CA PRO A 562 49.46 -11.30 8.88
C PRO A 562 49.90 -10.07 8.06
N ALA A 563 50.23 -10.30 6.78
CA ALA A 563 50.68 -9.24 5.90
C ALA A 563 49.51 -8.43 5.34
N ASP A 564 49.68 -7.12 5.15
CA ASP A 564 48.62 -6.22 4.64
C ASP A 564 48.00 -6.69 3.31
N LYS A 565 48.84 -7.27 2.42
CA LYS A 565 48.38 -7.83 1.14
C LYS A 565 47.45 -9.03 1.32
N GLN A 566 47.58 -9.80 2.40
CA GLN A 566 46.70 -10.93 2.69
C GLN A 566 45.31 -10.43 3.09
N PHE A 567 45.23 -9.40 3.92
CA PHE A 567 43.97 -8.74 4.27
C PHE A 567 43.26 -8.18 3.05
N LEU A 568 44.00 -7.44 2.20
CA LEU A 568 43.45 -6.92 0.94
C LEU A 568 42.93 -8.04 0.03
N MET A 569 43.61 -9.19 -0.03
CA MET A 569 43.16 -10.34 -0.81
C MET A 569 41.83 -10.90 -0.31
N TRP A 570 41.67 -11.05 1.01
CA TRP A 570 40.41 -11.55 1.58
C TRP A 570 39.26 -10.55 1.40
N ASP A 571 39.46 -9.30 1.83
CA ASP A 571 38.40 -8.29 1.84
C ASP A 571 37.94 -7.92 0.42
N LEU A 572 38.89 -7.58 -0.47
CA LEU A 572 38.55 -7.03 -1.78
C LEU A 572 38.26 -8.10 -2.82
N PHE A 573 39.00 -9.21 -2.82
CA PHE A 573 38.93 -10.18 -3.92
C PHE A 573 38.10 -11.42 -3.60
N ILE A 574 37.85 -11.73 -2.33
CA ILE A 574 37.02 -12.88 -1.94
C ILE A 574 35.67 -12.40 -1.43
N ILE A 575 35.69 -11.56 -0.38
CA ILE A 575 34.49 -11.25 0.40
C ILE A 575 33.57 -10.28 -0.32
N LEU A 576 34.11 -9.22 -0.91
CA LEU A 576 33.31 -8.24 -1.62
C LEU A 576 32.58 -8.85 -2.84
N PRO A 577 33.23 -9.67 -3.71
CA PRO A 577 32.54 -10.38 -4.78
C PRO A 577 31.50 -11.39 -4.28
N LEU A 578 31.81 -12.19 -3.25
CA LEU A 578 30.87 -13.16 -2.69
C LEU A 578 29.64 -12.47 -2.09
N SER A 579 29.84 -11.40 -1.33
CA SER A 579 28.76 -10.59 -0.75
C SER A 579 27.88 -9.94 -1.81
N PHE A 580 28.48 -9.50 -2.93
CA PHE A 580 27.75 -9.00 -4.08
C PHE A 580 26.88 -10.10 -4.72
N LEU A 581 27.44 -11.29 -4.93
CA LEU A 581 26.72 -12.44 -5.50
C LEU A 581 25.58 -12.92 -4.60
N LEU A 582 25.81 -12.97 -3.28
CA LEU A 582 24.75 -13.24 -2.28
C LEU A 582 23.61 -12.21 -2.40
N GLY A 583 23.97 -10.94 -2.59
CA GLY A 583 23.03 -9.84 -2.86
C GLY A 583 22.14 -10.05 -4.09
N MET A 584 22.59 -10.82 -5.09
CA MET A 584 21.86 -11.08 -6.33
C MET A 584 20.78 -12.15 -6.20
N GLY A 585 20.52 -12.67 -5.00
CA GLY A 585 19.43 -13.59 -4.70
C GLY A 585 18.09 -13.15 -5.31
N LYS A 586 17.40 -14.07 -5.97
CA LYS A 586 16.10 -13.82 -6.63
C LYS A 586 14.93 -14.25 -5.73
N PRO A 587 13.78 -13.57 -5.81
CA PRO A 587 12.60 -14.01 -5.07
C PRO A 587 12.06 -15.35 -5.60
N SER A 588 11.57 -16.18 -4.67
CA SER A 588 10.77 -17.37 -4.99
C SER A 588 9.57 -16.99 -5.87
N GLN A 589 9.18 -17.88 -6.79
CA GLN A 589 7.98 -17.71 -7.64
C GLN A 589 6.68 -17.73 -6.83
N LYS A 590 6.64 -18.54 -5.77
CA LYS A 590 5.50 -18.66 -4.87
C LYS A 590 5.79 -17.94 -3.56
N LEU A 591 4.83 -17.15 -3.09
CA LEU A 591 4.83 -16.64 -1.72
C LEU A 591 4.53 -17.83 -0.79
N LYS A 592 5.35 -18.01 0.26
CA LYS A 592 5.12 -19.05 1.30
C LYS A 592 4.32 -18.48 2.47
N LYS A 593 3.81 -19.29 3.40
CA LYS A 593 3.14 -18.76 4.60
C LYS A 593 4.10 -18.18 5.63
N GLN A 594 5.31 -18.72 5.71
CA GLN A 594 6.33 -18.30 6.66
C GLN A 594 6.93 -16.95 6.24
N THR A 595 7.01 -16.02 7.20
CA THR A 595 7.76 -14.77 7.04
C THR A 595 9.22 -14.98 7.49
N PRO A 596 10.20 -14.28 6.88
CA PRO A 596 11.61 -14.35 7.29
C PRO A 596 11.78 -13.86 8.74
N THR A 597 12.95 -13.96 9.37
CA THR A 597 13.18 -13.35 10.71
C THR A 597 13.23 -11.81 10.61
N CYS A 598 12.97 -11.10 11.72
CA CYS A 598 12.97 -9.62 11.78
C CYS A 598 14.09 -9.04 12.64
N GLU A 599 14.65 -9.87 13.51
CA GLU A 599 15.59 -9.45 14.53
C GLU A 599 16.94 -10.06 14.21
N LEU A 600 17.93 -9.20 14.04
CA LEU A 600 19.33 -9.61 13.85
C LEU A 600 19.88 -10.37 15.06
N ILE A 601 19.34 -10.07 16.24
CA ILE A 601 19.72 -10.65 17.53
C ILE A 601 18.61 -11.62 17.96
N SER A 602 18.34 -12.64 17.16
CA SER A 602 17.48 -13.76 17.56
C SER A 602 18.33 -14.90 18.12
N ALA A 603 17.77 -15.69 19.03
CA ALA A 603 18.47 -16.84 19.60
C ALA A 603 18.98 -17.80 18.50
N GLU A 604 18.17 -18.05 17.46
CA GLU A 604 18.54 -18.88 16.32
C GLU A 604 19.77 -18.35 15.58
N VAL A 605 19.80 -17.04 15.29
CA VAL A 605 20.93 -16.42 14.57
C VAL A 605 22.19 -16.42 15.44
N ILE A 606 22.07 -16.07 16.72
CA ILE A 606 23.21 -16.04 17.65
C ILE A 606 23.77 -17.44 17.87
N ILE A 607 22.92 -18.44 18.12
CA ILE A 607 23.35 -19.84 18.28
C ILE A 607 24.04 -20.32 17.01
N SER A 608 23.51 -19.99 15.82
CA SER A 608 24.14 -20.35 14.56
C SER A 608 25.51 -19.68 14.39
N ILE A 609 25.64 -18.38 14.69
CA ILE A 609 26.91 -17.65 14.53
C ILE A 609 27.93 -18.17 15.55
N ILE A 610 27.60 -18.23 16.84
CA ILE A 610 28.50 -18.68 17.89
C ILE A 610 28.91 -20.14 17.66
N GLY A 611 27.96 -21.01 17.33
CA GLY A 611 28.23 -22.43 17.09
C GLY A 611 29.19 -22.64 15.92
N GLN A 612 28.94 -21.97 14.78
CA GLN A 612 29.84 -22.05 13.64
C GLN A 612 31.21 -21.44 13.94
N SER A 613 31.27 -20.27 14.60
CA SER A 613 32.53 -19.64 15.01
C SER A 613 33.35 -20.50 15.98
N ALA A 614 32.70 -21.20 16.92
CA ALA A 614 33.38 -22.11 17.85
C ALA A 614 33.98 -23.33 17.15
N ILE A 615 33.27 -23.92 16.18
CA ILE A 615 33.80 -25.00 15.35
C ILE A 615 35.04 -24.51 14.60
N GLN A 616 34.95 -23.33 13.98
CA GLN A 616 36.06 -22.76 13.22
C GLN A 616 37.28 -22.47 14.10
N LEU A 617 37.08 -21.92 15.30
CA LEU A 617 38.15 -21.73 16.28
C LEU A 617 38.80 -23.06 16.66
N GLY A 618 38.00 -24.10 16.93
CA GLY A 618 38.51 -25.43 17.27
C GLY A 618 39.38 -26.03 16.17
N VAL A 619 38.98 -25.89 14.90
CA VAL A 619 39.77 -26.39 13.77
C VAL A 619 41.04 -25.55 13.55
N GLN A 620 40.99 -24.23 13.74
CA GLN A 620 42.19 -23.38 13.67
C GLN A 620 43.23 -23.78 14.74
N LEU A 621 42.78 -23.94 15.98
CA LEU A 621 43.64 -24.39 17.08
C LEU A 621 44.20 -25.80 16.83
N PHE A 622 43.40 -26.71 16.29
CA PHE A 622 43.84 -28.04 15.91
C PHE A 622 44.90 -28.00 14.80
N THR A 623 44.71 -27.15 13.79
CA THR A 623 45.65 -26.98 12.67
C THR A 623 47.01 -26.52 13.17
N ILE A 624 47.06 -25.52 14.06
CA ILE A 624 48.31 -25.06 14.66
C ILE A 624 48.89 -26.12 15.60
N GLY A 625 48.07 -26.80 16.39
CA GLY A 625 48.52 -27.88 17.25
C GLY A 625 49.20 -29.02 16.49
N ILE A 626 48.76 -29.32 15.26
CA ILE A 626 49.45 -30.26 14.36
C ILE A 626 50.73 -29.66 13.79
N LEU A 627 50.68 -28.39 13.38
CA LEU A 627 51.82 -27.68 12.78
C LEU A 627 53.00 -27.63 13.74
N VAL A 628 52.77 -27.22 15.00
CA VAL A 628 53.79 -27.13 16.05
C VAL A 628 54.43 -28.49 16.37
N LYS A 629 53.71 -29.60 16.13
CA LYS A 629 54.22 -30.96 16.34
C LYS A 629 55.07 -31.50 15.19
N GLN A 630 55.13 -30.81 14.04
CA GLN A 630 55.92 -31.28 12.91
C GLN A 630 57.41 -31.13 13.18
N SER A 631 58.21 -32.11 12.78
CA SER A 631 59.66 -32.14 13.03
C SER A 631 60.44 -31.00 12.37
N TRP A 632 59.87 -30.37 11.35
CA TRP A 632 60.45 -29.25 10.60
C TRP A 632 59.92 -27.89 11.06
N TYR A 633 58.97 -27.85 11.99
CA TYR A 633 58.40 -26.60 12.48
C TYR A 633 59.44 -25.83 13.29
N MET A 634 59.59 -24.55 12.97
CA MET A 634 60.43 -23.61 13.70
C MET A 634 59.57 -22.46 14.20
N ASN A 635 59.86 -21.97 15.41
CA ASN A 635 59.14 -20.85 16.00
C ASN A 635 59.44 -19.57 15.21
N THR A 636 58.50 -18.64 15.16
CA THR A 636 58.59 -17.35 14.45
C THR A 636 59.82 -16.54 14.85
N LEU A 637 60.16 -16.53 16.15
CA LEU A 637 61.35 -15.86 16.67
C LEU A 637 62.66 -16.55 16.27
N ASP A 638 62.63 -17.87 16.00
CA ASP A 638 63.82 -18.63 15.58
C ASP A 638 64.04 -18.55 14.06
N ILE A 639 62.96 -18.44 13.27
CA ILE A 639 63.02 -18.29 11.80
C ILE A 639 63.66 -16.96 11.40
N ASN A 640 63.37 -15.91 12.15
CA ASN A 640 63.83 -14.56 11.83
C ASN A 640 65.18 -14.22 12.48
N LYS A 641 65.94 -15.17 13.04
CA LYS A 641 67.31 -14.90 13.49
C LYS A 641 68.25 -14.84 12.28
N ASP A 642 68.95 -13.72 12.13
CA ASP A 642 70.06 -13.57 11.18
C ASP A 642 71.25 -14.45 11.62
N SER A 643 72.27 -14.58 10.76
CA SER A 643 73.46 -15.43 10.97
C SER A 643 74.25 -15.14 12.25
N ASP A 644 74.06 -13.96 12.86
CA ASP A 644 74.67 -13.53 14.11
C ASP A 644 73.77 -13.74 15.36
N GLY A 645 72.58 -14.32 15.17
CA GLY A 645 71.60 -14.59 16.24
C GLY A 645 70.71 -13.40 16.62
N GLU A 646 70.88 -12.25 15.96
CA GLU A 646 69.98 -11.09 16.07
C GLU A 646 68.68 -11.34 15.29
N ILE A 647 67.54 -10.96 15.85
CA ILE A 647 66.24 -11.19 15.22
C ILE A 647 65.96 -10.06 14.22
N ASN A 648 65.76 -10.42 12.96
CA ASN A 648 65.33 -9.56 11.87
C ASN A 648 63.83 -9.27 11.98
N TYR A 649 63.52 -8.21 12.73
CA TYR A 649 62.15 -7.84 13.10
C TYR A 649 61.29 -7.37 11.91
N ASP A 650 61.88 -7.03 10.76
CA ASP A 650 61.15 -6.63 9.54
C ASP A 650 60.44 -7.81 8.84
N ASN A 651 60.82 -9.07 9.15
CA ASN A 651 60.31 -10.28 8.48
C ASN A 651 59.34 -11.13 9.33
N LEU A 652 58.79 -10.60 10.42
CA LEU A 652 57.80 -11.30 11.29
C LEU A 652 56.47 -11.71 10.58
N SER A 653 56.34 -11.41 9.28
CA SER A 653 55.25 -11.87 8.41
C SER A 653 55.50 -13.24 7.75
N GLY A 654 56.76 -13.65 7.60
CA GLY A 654 57.17 -14.87 6.91
C GLY A 654 57.24 -16.09 7.83
N CYS A 655 56.10 -16.71 8.16
CA CYS A 655 56.09 -17.92 8.97
C CYS A 655 55.11 -18.99 8.48
N TYR A 656 55.30 -20.21 8.97
CA TYR A 656 54.46 -21.35 8.63
C TYR A 656 53.04 -21.21 9.22
N ASP A 657 52.88 -20.57 10.38
CA ASP A 657 51.56 -20.33 11.01
C ASP A 657 50.68 -19.42 10.16
N SER A 658 51.24 -18.29 9.71
CA SER A 658 50.53 -17.33 8.86
C SER A 658 50.13 -17.97 7.53
N THR A 659 51.00 -18.79 6.95
CA THR A 659 50.73 -19.51 5.70
C THR A 659 49.64 -20.57 5.87
N ALA A 660 49.71 -21.40 6.91
CA ALA A 660 48.75 -22.47 7.17
C ALA A 660 47.35 -21.90 7.42
N LEU A 661 47.24 -20.90 8.30
CA LEU A 661 45.99 -20.22 8.58
C LEU A 661 45.49 -19.43 7.37
N TYR A 662 46.38 -18.87 6.55
CA TYR A 662 45.98 -18.13 5.36
C TYR A 662 45.24 -19.00 4.34
N TRP A 663 45.80 -20.18 4.04
CA TRP A 663 45.18 -21.13 3.11
C TRP A 663 43.91 -21.76 3.68
N TYR A 664 43.87 -22.00 4.99
CA TYR A 664 42.67 -22.44 5.69
C TYR A 664 41.54 -21.43 5.50
N LEU A 665 41.77 -20.16 5.86
CA LEU A 665 40.79 -19.08 5.77
C LEU A 665 40.29 -18.85 4.35
N LYS A 666 41.19 -18.88 3.36
CA LYS A 666 40.84 -18.71 1.95
C LYS A 666 39.75 -19.68 1.50
N ASN A 667 39.79 -20.94 1.96
CA ASN A 667 38.80 -21.94 1.59
C ASN A 667 37.49 -21.79 2.39
N ILE A 668 37.58 -21.35 3.63
CA ILE A 668 36.42 -21.24 4.53
C ILE A 668 35.54 -20.06 4.21
N TYR A 669 36.12 -18.93 3.81
CA TYR A 669 35.35 -17.78 3.36
C TYR A 669 34.50 -18.07 2.11
N ILE A 670 34.84 -19.12 1.36
CA ILE A 670 34.04 -19.64 0.23
C ILE A 670 32.97 -20.64 0.69
N TYR A 671 33.25 -21.39 1.76
CA TYR A 671 32.35 -22.43 2.27
C TYR A 671 31.22 -21.89 3.17
N ILE A 672 31.50 -20.82 3.91
CA ILE A 672 30.51 -20.04 4.68
C ILE A 672 29.58 -19.31 3.71
#